data_AF-A0A2D8D6U2-F1
#
_entry.id   AF-A0A2D8D6U2-F1
#
_cell.length_a   1.000
_cell.length_b   1.000
_cell.length_c   1.000
_cell.angle_alpha   90.00
_cell.angle_beta   90.00
_cell.angle_gamma   90.00
#
_symmetry.space_group_name_H-M   'P 1'
#
loop_
_entity.id
_entity.type
_entity.pdbx_description
1 polymer ?
#
loop_
_entity_poly.entity_id
_entity_poly.type
_entity_poly.pdbx_seq_one_letter_code
_entity_poly.pdbx_strand_id
1 'polypeptide(L)'
;MAEHSHLFVGRKGRGIPFRGVSPVVPTVRVQRGDRQAHAEALVGAVEAAVARNAQRIAEQVLLPEAERGFYLSFEAPGATPMPLKFFESSRRGIDLLSVEVDDGKQTANVFMRAAKADRFKRATEAYAESEPGVGDRPSNEEFFDRVERIRPGTLRDLWTDPDDLPAIDEMFAWELWLRPGTEDWIRDTAPELDIGIERGHLMFPEAIVVRAHCTRRQLRELIRKVPVVAELRAASSFMAHLLELSPGQQAAEANRLLERIVEPDADAPRVCVLDSGVRRAHPLLAPFLEAERCLTINAAWSATDHHGHGTGMAGVALYENLAPLLAGVDPVLVTHRLESVTVLPPAVPGVAQPLPGTSVREAVRLIERTARADRIYSLSMSVPRERSDGRPSSLSTTIDQLAFGRPGKQRLFFVPAGNIDEQPYEVDDHIALNDVSPLRSPAQALNAVTVGACTHLVEDDEPAGHIADEGDLCPTSRTGLAWVRPTLCNKPDIVMEGGNRVADFDGIATLNAPHLSIVTTACDFAAHRFTCTGETSAATAAASGLAAAILAAYPDATPQTVRALMIHSARWTPAMLARLPRRPSRGDYAELLQRFGFGKPDRNRALLSLDNALTMIVQDEIQTYRRGAGSSMALGEMKWHDLPWPREALEELGPEEVRLRVTLSYFVEPNPSRSTRQQANRYPSAKLRFFLKAIEDETPERAIARVNQLARDEDYERDDPGEDDRFTIGPTNARRGSLHHDVWTGPASDLLLKDGIGVMPAKGWWGDRKRGNRWLRKLPYSLVVSIETSDVDVDTQIYQEVATIVENDAQIAIENLI
;
A
#
# COMPACT_ATOMS: atom_id res chain seq x y z
N MET A 1 -5.98 -14.72 -13.88
CA MET A 1 -7.39 -14.47 -13.60
C MET A 1 -7.97 -13.67 -14.78
N ALA A 2 -9.03 -14.14 -15.46
CA ALA A 2 -9.38 -13.72 -16.85
C ALA A 2 -10.35 -12.51 -16.99
N GLU A 3 -9.84 -11.29 -17.21
CA GLU A 3 -10.49 -10.07 -16.66
C GLU A 3 -11.89 -9.59 -17.19
N HIS A 4 -12.71 -9.06 -16.28
CA HIS A 4 -14.14 -8.68 -16.45
C HIS A 4 -14.54 -7.43 -15.65
N SER A 5 -15.60 -6.74 -16.08
CA SER A 5 -16.19 -5.56 -15.41
C SER A 5 -17.20 -5.92 -14.30
N HIS A 6 -17.50 -4.95 -13.44
CA HIS A 6 -18.68 -4.99 -12.54
C HIS A 6 -19.96 -4.87 -13.37
N LEU A 7 -20.99 -5.66 -13.02
CA LEU A 7 -22.30 -5.58 -13.68
C LEU A 7 -23.23 -4.61 -12.92
N PHE A 8 -23.74 -3.62 -13.64
CA PHE A 8 -24.78 -2.71 -13.15
C PHE A 8 -26.14 -3.34 -13.40
N VAL A 9 -26.92 -3.58 -12.35
CA VAL A 9 -28.22 -4.23 -12.51
C VAL A 9 -29.26 -3.21 -13.00
N GLY A 10 -29.58 -3.27 -14.30
CA GLY A 10 -30.57 -2.39 -14.95
C GLY A 10 -31.98 -2.56 -14.38
N ARG A 11 -32.40 -3.80 -14.10
CA ARG A 11 -33.41 -4.03 -13.05
C ARG A 11 -32.81 -3.61 -11.73
N LYS A 12 -33.44 -2.67 -11.03
CA LYS A 12 -33.01 -2.21 -9.69
C LYS A 12 -32.91 -3.39 -8.69
N GLY A 13 -31.73 -4.02 -8.65
CA GLY A 13 -31.21 -5.09 -7.76
C GLY A 13 -31.49 -6.57 -8.11
N ARG A 14 -30.41 -7.37 -8.42
CA ARG A 14 -30.23 -8.86 -8.69
C ARG A 14 -28.75 -9.35 -8.44
N GLY A 15 -28.28 -10.63 -8.68
CA GLY A 15 -26.97 -11.13 -8.09
C GLY A 15 -26.05 -12.31 -8.67
N ILE A 16 -24.78 -12.02 -9.11
CA ILE A 16 -23.37 -12.50 -8.74
C ILE A 16 -22.86 -14.04 -8.77
N PRO A 17 -21.53 -14.49 -8.98
CA PRO A 17 -20.61 -14.58 -10.22
C PRO A 17 -19.20 -15.43 -10.31
N PHE A 18 -18.32 -15.37 -11.40
CA PHE A 18 -16.75 -15.32 -11.56
C PHE A 18 -15.78 -16.17 -12.63
N ARG A 19 -14.41 -16.56 -12.55
CA ARG A 19 -13.45 -17.29 -13.63
C ARG A 19 -11.88 -17.79 -13.40
N GLY A 20 -10.83 -17.96 -14.36
CA GLY A 20 -9.38 -18.63 -14.26
C GLY A 20 -8.07 -18.39 -15.29
N VAL A 21 -6.68 -18.67 -15.07
CA VAL A 21 -5.35 -18.51 -15.99
C VAL A 21 -3.97 -19.48 -15.99
N SER A 22 -2.59 -19.13 -16.09
CA SER A 22 -1.33 -19.96 -16.64
C SER A 22 0.30 -19.56 -16.49
N PRO A 23 1.44 -20.30 -16.97
CA PRO A 23 3.00 -20.28 -16.62
C PRO A 23 4.30 -20.39 -17.67
N VAL A 24 5.69 -20.44 -17.31
CA VAL A 24 7.05 -20.40 -18.19
C VAL A 24 8.56 -20.95 -17.68
N VAL A 25 9.78 -20.99 -18.45
CA VAL A 25 11.25 -21.60 -18.15
C VAL A 25 12.68 -21.21 -18.95
N PRO A 26 14.02 -21.65 -18.64
CA PRO A 26 15.48 -21.14 -19.06
C PRO A 26 16.82 -22.03 -19.57
N THR A 27 18.18 -21.60 -19.60
CA THR A 27 19.50 -22.14 -20.36
C THR A 27 21.10 -22.15 -19.84
N VAL A 28 22.28 -22.28 -20.63
CA VAL A 28 23.79 -22.76 -20.29
C VAL A 28 25.23 -22.21 -20.96
N ARG A 29 26.55 -22.74 -20.79
CA ARG A 29 28.02 -22.21 -21.19
C ARG A 29 29.41 -23.13 -21.43
N VAL A 30 30.75 -22.66 -21.60
CA VAL A 30 32.08 -23.34 -22.23
C VAL A 30 33.67 -23.07 -21.77
N GLN A 31 34.85 -23.47 -22.48
CA GLN A 31 36.37 -23.78 -22.09
C GLN A 31 37.76 -23.00 -22.62
N ARG A 32 39.10 -23.19 -22.14
CA ARG A 32 40.55 -22.71 -22.64
C ARG A 32 41.97 -23.22 -21.98
N GLY A 33 43.26 -23.09 -22.54
CA GLY A 33 44.67 -23.18 -21.83
C GLY A 33 46.21 -23.02 -22.40
N ASP A 34 47.33 -22.84 -21.56
CA ASP A 34 48.90 -22.99 -21.67
C ASP A 34 49.74 -22.80 -20.29
N ARG A 35 50.96 -23.40 -20.05
CA ARG A 35 51.43 -23.98 -18.72
C ARG A 35 52.75 -23.62 -17.98
N GLN A 36 53.90 -24.27 -18.22
CA GLN A 36 54.94 -24.48 -17.16
C GLN A 36 55.46 -23.21 -16.45
N ALA A 37 55.92 -22.21 -17.21
CA ALA A 37 56.47 -20.96 -16.64
C ALA A 37 55.41 -20.13 -15.88
N HIS A 38 54.12 -20.34 -16.16
CA HIS A 38 53.04 -19.71 -15.42
C HIS A 38 52.99 -20.21 -13.97
N ALA A 39 53.19 -21.51 -13.75
CA ALA A 39 53.10 -22.15 -12.43
C ALA A 39 54.11 -21.55 -11.42
N GLU A 40 55.37 -21.38 -11.82
CA GLU A 40 56.43 -20.83 -10.96
C GLU A 40 56.14 -19.38 -10.52
N ALA A 41 55.59 -18.57 -11.43
CA ALA A 41 55.21 -17.19 -11.15
C ALA A 41 54.08 -17.09 -10.11
N LEU A 42 53.11 -18.02 -10.13
CA LEU A 42 52.05 -18.09 -9.11
C LEU A 42 52.61 -18.41 -7.72
N VAL A 43 53.53 -19.37 -7.63
CA VAL A 43 54.11 -19.80 -6.34
C VAL A 43 54.91 -18.68 -5.68
N GLY A 44 55.79 -18.01 -6.42
CA GLY A 44 56.61 -16.92 -5.89
C GLY A 44 55.80 -15.72 -5.38
N ALA A 45 54.66 -15.43 -6.02
CA ALA A 45 53.74 -14.37 -5.59
C ALA A 45 53.08 -14.66 -4.24
N VAL A 46 52.77 -15.94 -3.96
CA VAL A 46 52.16 -16.38 -2.70
C VAL A 46 53.17 -16.33 -1.54
N GLU A 47 54.39 -16.84 -1.73
CA GLU A 47 55.42 -16.85 -0.67
C GLU A 47 55.78 -15.42 -0.22
N ALA A 48 55.88 -14.48 -1.16
CA ALA A 48 56.11 -13.07 -0.88
C ALA A 48 54.95 -12.39 -0.11
N ALA A 49 53.72 -12.87 -0.27
CA ALA A 49 52.54 -12.35 0.43
C ALA A 49 52.43 -12.87 1.88
N VAL A 50 52.84 -14.12 2.14
CA VAL A 50 52.96 -14.68 3.50
C VAL A 50 53.92 -13.82 4.33
N ALA A 51 55.15 -13.64 3.84
CA ALA A 51 56.20 -12.90 4.56
C ALA A 51 55.80 -11.45 4.86
N ARG A 52 55.10 -10.79 3.93
CA ARG A 52 54.62 -9.40 4.08
C ARG A 52 53.55 -9.25 5.16
N ASN A 53 52.73 -10.27 5.41
CA ASN A 53 51.61 -10.22 6.36
C ASN A 53 51.91 -10.86 7.72
N ALA A 54 53.12 -11.40 7.96
CA ALA A 54 53.46 -12.15 9.18
C ALA A 54 53.06 -11.47 10.50
N GLN A 55 53.31 -10.16 10.66
CA GLN A 55 52.87 -9.41 11.84
C GLN A 55 51.33 -9.35 11.97
N ARG A 56 50.62 -9.10 10.86
CA ARG A 56 49.16 -8.99 10.83
C ARG A 56 48.49 -10.34 11.09
N ILE A 57 49.13 -11.44 10.70
CA ILE A 57 48.72 -12.81 11.00
C ILE A 57 48.89 -13.12 12.49
N ALA A 58 49.95 -12.59 13.13
CA ALA A 58 50.13 -12.70 14.59
C ALA A 58 49.12 -11.85 15.38
N GLU A 59 48.65 -10.72 14.83
CA GLU A 59 47.63 -9.84 15.42
C GLU A 59 46.21 -10.44 15.39
N GLN A 60 45.93 -11.48 14.58
CA GLN A 60 44.63 -12.18 14.48
C GLN A 60 44.34 -13.11 15.67
N VAL A 61 44.56 -12.63 16.90
CA VAL A 61 44.50 -13.46 18.13
C VAL A 61 43.12 -14.06 18.41
N LEU A 62 42.05 -13.42 17.91
CA LEU A 62 40.66 -13.87 18.05
C LEU A 62 40.34 -15.10 17.16
N LEU A 63 41.12 -15.36 16.11
CA LEU A 63 40.93 -16.52 15.24
C LEU A 63 41.77 -17.72 15.70
N PRO A 64 41.26 -18.96 15.57
CA PRO A 64 42.07 -20.17 15.71
C PRO A 64 43.28 -20.16 14.77
N GLU A 65 44.42 -20.72 15.20
CA GLU A 65 45.68 -20.66 14.41
C GLU A 65 45.55 -21.25 12.99
N ALA A 66 44.73 -22.28 12.81
CA ALA A 66 44.43 -22.88 11.51
C ALA A 66 43.59 -21.99 10.58
N GLU A 67 42.85 -21.03 11.14
CA GLU A 67 41.94 -20.14 10.41
C GLU A 67 42.63 -18.86 9.93
N ARG A 68 43.72 -18.45 10.58
CA ARG A 68 44.46 -17.20 10.31
C ARG A 68 45.02 -17.15 8.89
N GLY A 69 45.02 -15.96 8.29
CA GLY A 69 45.32 -15.81 6.86
C GLY A 69 45.40 -14.37 6.37
N PHE A 70 45.37 -14.22 5.04
CA PHE A 70 45.51 -12.94 4.35
C PHE A 70 44.84 -12.98 2.95
N TYR A 71 44.54 -11.80 2.43
CA TYR A 71 43.88 -11.64 1.13
C TYR A 71 44.87 -11.63 -0.05
N LEU A 72 44.47 -12.26 -1.15
CA LEU A 72 45.15 -12.27 -2.44
C LEU A 72 44.14 -11.99 -3.56
N SER A 73 44.59 -11.40 -4.65
CA SER A 73 43.83 -11.28 -5.90
C SER A 73 44.53 -12.10 -6.97
N PHE A 74 43.82 -13.10 -7.50
CA PHE A 74 44.19 -13.86 -8.70
C PHE A 74 43.64 -13.11 -9.91
N GLU A 75 44.34 -13.14 -11.04
CA GLU A 75 43.99 -12.36 -12.24
C GLU A 75 44.09 -13.24 -13.49
N ALA A 76 43.20 -13.04 -14.46
CA ALA A 76 43.07 -13.77 -15.74
C ALA A 76 42.57 -12.79 -16.84
N PRO A 77 42.56 -13.15 -18.13
CA PRO A 77 41.98 -12.31 -19.18
C PRO A 77 40.50 -12.66 -19.39
N GLY A 78 39.63 -11.64 -19.39
CA GLY A 78 38.16 -11.80 -19.39
C GLY A 78 37.58 -12.50 -20.62
N ALA A 79 38.30 -12.51 -21.75
CA ALA A 79 37.94 -13.29 -22.94
C ALA A 79 37.99 -14.81 -22.71
N THR A 80 38.77 -15.27 -21.73
CA THR A 80 38.98 -16.69 -21.39
C THR A 80 39.12 -16.83 -19.87
N PRO A 81 38.03 -16.70 -19.08
CA PRO A 81 38.08 -16.50 -17.63
C PRO A 81 38.41 -17.78 -16.84
N MET A 82 39.23 -17.70 -15.79
CA MET A 82 39.58 -18.84 -14.93
C MET A 82 38.32 -19.56 -14.38
N PRO A 83 38.21 -20.90 -14.47
CA PRO A 83 37.03 -21.64 -14.01
C PRO A 83 37.10 -21.79 -12.49
N LEU A 84 36.04 -21.35 -11.83
CA LEU A 84 36.01 -21.22 -10.36
C LEU A 84 36.06 -22.56 -9.61
N LYS A 85 35.94 -23.69 -10.34
CA LYS A 85 36.09 -25.07 -9.83
C LYS A 85 37.38 -25.37 -9.08
N PHE A 86 38.42 -24.54 -9.27
CA PHE A 86 39.62 -24.64 -8.45
C PHE A 86 39.37 -24.25 -6.98
N PHE A 87 38.43 -23.36 -6.70
CA PHE A 87 38.16 -22.87 -5.36
C PHE A 87 37.09 -23.69 -4.61
N GLU A 88 36.24 -24.44 -5.31
CA GLU A 88 35.23 -25.38 -4.76
C GLU A 88 35.78 -26.39 -3.72
N SER A 89 37.10 -26.58 -3.63
CA SER A 89 37.72 -27.53 -2.70
C SER A 89 38.35 -26.86 -1.47
N SER A 90 37.54 -26.65 -0.43
CA SER A 90 37.95 -26.10 0.89
C SER A 90 39.22 -26.76 1.49
N ARG A 91 39.49 -28.02 1.14
CA ARG A 91 40.75 -28.73 1.49
C ARG A 91 42.01 -27.99 1.05
N ARG A 92 41.94 -27.11 0.04
CA ARG A 92 43.05 -26.30 -0.48
C ARG A 92 43.45 -25.17 0.48
N GLY A 93 42.55 -24.69 1.34
CA GLY A 93 42.81 -23.57 2.24
C GLY A 93 42.89 -22.20 1.54
N ILE A 94 42.21 -22.10 0.39
CA ILE A 94 42.03 -20.89 -0.41
C ILE A 94 40.52 -20.80 -0.63
N ASP A 95 39.91 -19.80 -0.03
CA ASP A 95 38.47 -19.57 -0.11
C ASP A 95 38.24 -18.44 -1.13
N LEU A 96 37.45 -18.69 -2.18
CA LEU A 96 37.07 -17.65 -3.14
C LEU A 96 36.14 -16.63 -2.47
N LEU A 97 36.27 -15.36 -2.83
CA LEU A 97 35.55 -14.25 -2.22
C LEU A 97 34.69 -13.50 -3.23
N SER A 98 35.31 -12.91 -4.27
CA SER A 98 34.64 -12.19 -5.36
C SER A 98 35.25 -12.50 -6.72
N VAL A 99 34.51 -12.21 -7.80
CA VAL A 99 34.98 -12.34 -9.19
C VAL A 99 34.53 -11.15 -10.03
N GLU A 100 35.42 -10.17 -10.19
CA GLU A 100 35.25 -9.01 -11.06
C GLU A 100 35.65 -9.33 -12.51
N VAL A 101 35.06 -8.66 -13.50
CA VAL A 101 35.47 -8.73 -14.91
C VAL A 101 35.44 -7.33 -15.54
N ASP A 102 36.61 -6.72 -15.68
CA ASP A 102 36.81 -5.31 -16.07
C ASP A 102 37.87 -5.16 -17.15
N ASP A 103 37.64 -4.25 -18.12
CA ASP A 103 38.57 -3.82 -19.17
C ASP A 103 39.44 -4.93 -19.81
N GLY A 104 38.80 -6.05 -20.18
CA GLY A 104 39.46 -7.20 -20.82
C GLY A 104 40.06 -8.24 -19.86
N LYS A 105 39.86 -8.09 -18.55
CA LYS A 105 40.49 -8.85 -17.47
C LYS A 105 39.46 -9.38 -16.47
N GLN A 106 39.73 -10.50 -15.82
CA GLN A 106 38.99 -11.04 -14.69
C GLN A 106 39.89 -11.02 -13.45
N THR A 107 39.37 -10.57 -12.32
CA THR A 107 40.05 -10.63 -11.01
C THR A 107 39.22 -11.52 -10.09
N ALA A 108 39.81 -12.60 -9.56
CA ALA A 108 39.21 -13.44 -8.53
C ALA A 108 39.90 -13.15 -7.19
N ASN A 109 39.19 -12.52 -6.26
CA ASN A 109 39.71 -12.20 -4.94
C ASN A 109 39.52 -13.40 -4.01
N VAL A 110 40.54 -13.74 -3.22
CA VAL A 110 40.59 -14.96 -2.41
C VAL A 110 41.17 -14.69 -1.01
N PHE A 111 40.75 -15.47 -0.02
CA PHE A 111 41.39 -15.55 1.29
C PHE A 111 42.27 -16.80 1.35
N MET A 112 43.56 -16.65 1.66
CA MET A 112 44.48 -17.77 1.85
C MET A 112 44.83 -17.94 3.33
N ARG A 113 44.66 -19.17 3.82
CA ARG A 113 44.98 -19.57 5.20
C ARG A 113 46.47 -19.85 5.31
N ALA A 114 47.15 -19.18 6.24
CA ALA A 114 48.62 -19.17 6.32
C ALA A 114 49.17 -20.60 6.52
N ALA A 115 48.52 -21.41 7.35
CA ALA A 115 48.84 -22.82 7.59
C ALA A 115 48.51 -23.78 6.41
N LYS A 116 48.27 -23.24 5.20
CA LYS A 116 47.95 -23.98 3.97
C LYS A 116 48.72 -23.48 2.74
N ALA A 117 49.55 -22.44 2.84
CA ALA A 117 50.31 -21.89 1.69
C ALA A 117 51.17 -22.96 0.98
N ASP A 118 51.86 -23.82 1.73
CA ASP A 118 52.64 -24.95 1.19
C ASP A 118 51.80 -25.96 0.37
N ARG A 119 50.48 -25.98 0.55
CA ARG A 119 49.57 -26.85 -0.22
C ARG A 119 49.26 -26.28 -1.60
N PHE A 120 49.24 -24.96 -1.76
CA PHE A 120 49.08 -24.32 -3.07
C PHE A 120 50.28 -24.65 -3.97
N LYS A 121 51.49 -24.55 -3.43
CA LYS A 121 52.75 -24.94 -4.08
C LYS A 121 52.72 -26.37 -4.63
N ARG A 122 52.20 -27.32 -3.86
CA ARG A 122 51.99 -28.72 -4.30
C ARG A 122 50.85 -28.92 -5.30
N ALA A 123 49.89 -28.00 -5.36
CA ALA A 123 48.82 -28.06 -6.35
C ALA A 123 49.29 -27.60 -7.74
N THR A 124 50.32 -26.75 -7.81
CA THR A 124 50.94 -26.28 -9.05
C THR A 124 51.98 -27.24 -9.64
N GLU A 125 52.60 -28.12 -8.84
CA GLU A 125 53.65 -29.07 -9.28
C GLU A 125 53.21 -29.89 -10.51
N ALA A 126 52.11 -30.64 -10.41
CA ALA A 126 51.63 -31.51 -11.51
C ALA A 126 51.07 -30.74 -12.73
N TYR A 127 50.85 -29.42 -12.62
CA TYR A 127 50.51 -28.57 -13.76
C TYR A 127 51.77 -28.01 -14.43
N ALA A 128 52.79 -27.65 -13.65
CA ALA A 128 54.09 -27.23 -14.14
C ALA A 128 54.77 -28.33 -14.98
N GLU A 129 54.58 -29.60 -14.62
CA GLU A 129 55.14 -30.77 -15.31
C GLU A 129 54.32 -31.26 -16.52
N SER A 130 53.38 -30.45 -17.06
CA SER A 130 52.38 -30.90 -18.04
C SER A 130 52.32 -30.06 -19.34
N GLU A 131 51.91 -30.70 -20.45
CA GLU A 131 51.77 -30.07 -21.78
C GLU A 131 50.30 -29.91 -22.21
N PRO A 132 49.90 -28.81 -22.88
CA PRO A 132 48.53 -28.60 -23.37
C PRO A 132 48.01 -29.67 -24.33
N GLY A 133 46.95 -30.38 -23.92
CA GLY A 133 46.27 -31.38 -24.75
C GLY A 133 47.05 -32.68 -24.97
N VAL A 134 48.12 -32.92 -24.20
CA VAL A 134 48.99 -34.10 -24.31
C VAL A 134 49.01 -34.84 -22.97
N GLY A 135 48.69 -36.14 -23.00
CA GLY A 135 48.59 -36.98 -21.80
C GLY A 135 47.24 -36.86 -21.07
N ASP A 136 47.17 -37.38 -19.84
CA ASP A 136 46.02 -37.19 -18.97
C ASP A 136 45.95 -35.74 -18.47
N ARG A 137 44.75 -35.14 -18.48
CA ARG A 137 44.56 -33.73 -18.09
C ARG A 137 44.98 -33.54 -16.62
N PRO A 138 45.95 -32.64 -16.31
CA PRO A 138 46.43 -32.44 -14.94
C PRO A 138 45.31 -31.90 -14.05
N SER A 139 45.43 -32.11 -12.73
CA SER A 139 44.37 -31.66 -11.81
C SER A 139 44.20 -30.14 -11.89
N ASN A 140 43.00 -29.70 -12.26
CA ASN A 140 42.64 -28.28 -12.43
C ASN A 140 43.39 -27.57 -13.58
N GLU A 141 43.85 -28.35 -14.56
CA GLU A 141 44.36 -27.93 -15.87
C GLU A 141 43.85 -26.54 -16.30
N GLU A 142 42.56 -26.49 -16.64
CA GLU A 142 41.82 -25.35 -17.21
C GLU A 142 41.80 -24.08 -16.32
N PHE A 143 42.11 -24.20 -15.03
CA PHE A 143 42.21 -23.06 -14.12
C PHE A 143 43.56 -22.37 -14.24
N PHE A 144 44.64 -23.10 -13.96
CA PHE A 144 45.98 -22.54 -14.09
C PHE A 144 46.25 -22.10 -15.54
N ASP A 145 45.67 -22.79 -16.50
CA ASP A 145 45.64 -22.49 -17.94
C ASP A 145 45.07 -21.12 -18.33
N ARG A 146 44.36 -20.45 -17.41
CA ARG A 146 43.64 -19.20 -17.65
C ARG A 146 44.01 -18.09 -16.67
N VAL A 147 44.60 -18.41 -15.53
CA VAL A 147 45.21 -17.42 -14.62
C VAL A 147 46.43 -16.79 -15.33
N GLU A 148 46.80 -15.58 -14.90
CA GLU A 148 47.94 -14.81 -15.41
C GLU A 148 48.81 -14.24 -14.27
N ARG A 149 48.22 -13.79 -13.15
CA ARG A 149 48.97 -13.16 -12.04
C ARG A 149 48.31 -13.37 -10.68
N ILE A 150 49.10 -13.31 -9.60
CA ILE A 150 48.63 -13.19 -8.20
C ILE A 150 49.26 -11.93 -7.59
N ARG A 151 48.50 -11.22 -6.73
CA ARG A 151 48.98 -10.07 -5.94
C ARG A 151 48.33 -10.04 -4.54
N PRO A 152 48.86 -9.28 -3.56
CA PRO A 152 48.16 -9.01 -2.31
C PRO A 152 46.86 -8.22 -2.55
N GLY A 153 45.81 -8.56 -1.80
CA GLY A 153 44.53 -7.82 -1.80
C GLY A 153 44.55 -6.58 -0.92
N THR A 154 43.74 -5.59 -1.28
CA THR A 154 43.50 -4.32 -0.58
C THR A 154 42.00 -4.13 -0.32
N LEU A 155 41.61 -3.06 0.40
CA LEU A 155 40.19 -2.78 0.66
C LEU A 155 39.38 -2.51 -0.62
N ARG A 156 40.00 -1.94 -1.68
CA ARG A 156 39.32 -1.73 -2.97
C ARG A 156 39.12 -3.05 -3.72
N ASP A 157 39.97 -4.05 -3.48
CA ASP A 157 39.84 -5.40 -4.06
C ASP A 157 38.82 -6.28 -3.30
N LEU A 158 38.16 -5.72 -2.29
CA LEU A 158 36.96 -6.32 -1.69
C LEU A 158 35.70 -5.55 -2.11
N TRP A 159 35.83 -4.36 -2.71
CA TRP A 159 34.70 -3.49 -3.05
C TRP A 159 34.21 -3.77 -4.47
N THR A 160 33.04 -4.39 -4.60
CA THR A 160 32.51 -4.91 -5.87
C THR A 160 31.53 -3.98 -6.60
N ASP A 161 31.25 -2.79 -6.02
CA ASP A 161 30.38 -1.78 -6.63
C ASP A 161 31.12 -0.81 -7.58
N PRO A 162 30.42 -0.26 -8.60
CA PRO A 162 31.02 0.59 -9.63
C PRO A 162 31.50 1.94 -9.09
N ASP A 163 30.88 2.46 -8.02
CA ASP A 163 31.18 3.78 -7.45
C ASP A 163 32.51 3.83 -6.67
N ASP A 164 32.97 5.04 -6.34
CA ASP A 164 34.15 5.27 -5.51
C ASP A 164 33.92 4.89 -4.04
N LEU A 165 34.98 4.44 -3.35
CA LEU A 165 34.90 4.12 -1.91
C LEU A 165 34.62 5.39 -1.07
N PRO A 166 33.64 5.39 -0.14
CA PRO A 166 33.25 6.55 0.67
C PRO A 166 34.41 7.10 1.52
N ALA A 167 34.31 8.34 2.00
CA ALA A 167 35.41 9.02 2.67
C ALA A 167 35.84 8.34 3.98
N ILE A 168 37.05 8.68 4.46
CA ILE A 168 37.70 7.89 5.52
C ILE A 168 36.99 7.92 6.89
N ASP A 169 36.35 9.04 7.21
CA ASP A 169 35.59 9.28 8.44
C ASP A 169 34.09 9.56 8.16
N GLU A 170 33.64 9.27 6.94
CA GLU A 170 32.21 9.32 6.57
C GLU A 170 31.51 8.08 7.11
N MET A 171 30.36 8.28 7.77
CA MET A 171 29.51 7.20 8.26
C MET A 171 28.72 6.64 7.08
N PHE A 172 28.78 5.33 6.87
CA PHE A 172 28.26 4.69 5.67
C PHE A 172 27.64 3.33 5.98
N ALA A 173 26.64 2.94 5.17
CA ALA A 173 25.98 1.64 5.25
C ALA A 173 26.64 0.66 4.27
N TRP A 174 27.27 -0.38 4.81
CA TRP A 174 28.04 -1.38 4.07
C TRP A 174 27.29 -2.70 4.03
N GLU A 175 27.31 -3.36 2.88
CA GLU A 175 26.90 -4.75 2.72
C GLU A 175 28.16 -5.63 2.83
N LEU A 176 28.34 -6.31 3.97
CA LEU A 176 29.49 -7.19 4.21
C LEU A 176 29.12 -8.62 3.81
N TRP A 177 29.62 -9.06 2.66
CA TRP A 177 29.55 -10.46 2.27
C TRP A 177 30.65 -11.20 3.03
N LEU A 178 30.33 -12.21 3.83
CA LEU A 178 31.25 -12.96 4.68
C LEU A 178 31.39 -14.42 4.20
N ARG A 179 32.50 -15.06 4.55
CA ARG A 179 32.64 -16.51 4.37
C ARG A 179 31.66 -17.27 5.29
N PRO A 180 31.02 -18.37 4.84
CA PRO A 180 30.06 -19.10 5.68
C PRO A 180 30.65 -19.61 7.00
N GLY A 181 29.93 -19.42 8.12
CA GLY A 181 30.35 -19.86 9.45
C GLY A 181 31.45 -18.98 10.06
N THR A 182 31.44 -17.68 9.78
CA THR A 182 32.40 -16.68 10.30
C THR A 182 31.74 -15.40 10.83
N GLU A 183 30.42 -15.30 10.70
CA GLU A 183 29.56 -14.18 11.08
C GLU A 183 29.65 -13.82 12.57
N ASP A 184 29.72 -14.82 13.45
CA ASP A 184 29.91 -14.62 14.90
C ASP A 184 31.20 -13.83 15.20
N TRP A 185 32.30 -14.10 14.48
CA TRP A 185 33.58 -13.41 14.70
C TRP A 185 33.51 -11.92 14.32
N ILE A 186 32.64 -11.54 13.38
CA ILE A 186 32.33 -10.12 13.09
C ILE A 186 31.46 -9.54 14.20
N ARG A 187 30.40 -10.25 14.62
CA ARG A 187 29.44 -9.78 15.63
C ARG A 187 30.06 -9.61 17.02
N ASP A 188 31.01 -10.47 17.40
CA ASP A 188 31.78 -10.37 18.64
C ASP A 188 32.77 -9.17 18.62
N THR A 189 33.34 -8.86 17.45
CA THR A 189 34.45 -7.89 17.33
C THR A 189 33.98 -6.47 16.99
N ALA A 190 32.86 -6.32 16.28
CA ALA A 190 32.31 -5.02 15.87
C ALA A 190 32.00 -4.07 17.06
N PRO A 191 31.46 -4.52 18.21
CA PRO A 191 31.25 -3.67 19.38
C PRO A 191 32.55 -3.09 19.97
N GLU A 192 33.69 -3.77 19.85
CA GLU A 192 34.98 -3.23 20.30
C GLU A 192 35.49 -2.04 19.46
N LEU A 193 34.83 -1.77 18.31
CA LEU A 193 35.25 -0.78 17.31
C LEU A 193 34.18 0.27 17.02
N ASP A 194 33.09 0.29 17.80
CA ASP A 194 31.94 1.20 17.64
C ASP A 194 31.26 1.03 16.25
N ILE A 195 31.12 -0.23 15.81
CA ILE A 195 30.53 -0.62 14.53
C ILE A 195 29.16 -1.26 14.80
N GLY A 196 28.10 -0.70 14.20
CA GLY A 196 26.80 -1.36 14.16
C GLY A 196 26.82 -2.49 13.13
N ILE A 197 26.36 -3.68 13.50
CA ILE A 197 26.03 -4.77 12.57
C ILE A 197 24.54 -5.06 12.75
N GLU A 198 23.74 -4.87 11.70
CA GLU A 198 22.32 -5.25 11.68
C GLU A 198 22.20 -6.76 11.97
N ARG A 199 21.16 -7.22 12.69
CA ARG A 199 20.94 -8.67 12.93
C ARG A 199 20.34 -9.31 11.67
N GLY A 200 20.02 -10.60 11.76
CA GLY A 200 19.74 -11.40 10.56
C GLY A 200 21.00 -11.59 9.70
N HIS A 201 20.84 -12.28 8.58
CA HIS A 201 21.84 -12.37 7.51
C HIS A 201 21.22 -13.09 6.32
N LEU A 202 21.65 -12.76 5.09
CA LEU A 202 21.26 -13.54 3.92
C LEU A 202 22.20 -14.75 3.79
N MET A 203 21.68 -15.96 3.96
CA MET A 203 22.39 -17.20 3.64
C MET A 203 22.25 -17.53 2.15
N PHE A 204 23.34 -17.37 1.40
CA PHE A 204 23.53 -17.99 0.11
C PHE A 204 24.34 -19.29 0.27
N PRO A 205 24.32 -20.23 -0.70
CA PRO A 205 25.05 -21.50 -0.57
C PRO A 205 26.57 -21.38 -0.35
N GLU A 206 27.17 -20.22 -0.70
CA GLU A 206 28.62 -19.98 -0.62
C GLU A 206 28.99 -18.69 0.15
N ALA A 207 28.02 -17.89 0.63
CA ALA A 207 28.26 -16.62 1.31
C ALA A 207 27.18 -16.29 2.36
N ILE A 208 27.57 -15.55 3.40
CA ILE A 208 26.67 -15.03 4.43
C ILE A 208 26.76 -13.51 4.44
N VAL A 209 25.68 -12.80 4.10
CA VAL A 209 25.70 -11.33 3.99
C VAL A 209 25.12 -10.69 5.25
N VAL A 210 25.88 -9.77 5.86
CA VAL A 210 25.43 -8.92 6.98
C VAL A 210 25.57 -7.45 6.60
N ARG A 211 24.61 -6.61 7.01
CA ARG A 211 24.69 -5.16 6.83
C ARG A 211 25.35 -4.51 8.05
N ALA A 212 26.15 -3.47 7.81
CA ALA A 212 26.99 -2.85 8.81
C ALA A 212 27.08 -1.33 8.64
N HIS A 213 26.90 -0.58 9.73
CA HIS A 213 26.92 0.87 9.72
C HIS A 213 28.16 1.39 10.46
N CYS A 214 29.15 1.91 9.71
CA CYS A 214 30.41 2.41 10.26
C CYS A 214 31.21 3.29 9.28
N THR A 215 32.27 3.94 9.79
CA THR A 215 33.23 4.64 8.93
C THR A 215 34.22 3.69 8.26
N ARG A 216 34.74 4.09 7.07
CA ARG A 216 35.79 3.34 6.36
C ARG A 216 37.06 3.13 7.20
N ARG A 217 37.34 4.01 8.17
CA ARG A 217 38.42 3.84 9.17
C ARG A 217 38.12 2.68 10.13
N GLN A 218 36.91 2.56 10.65
CA GLN A 218 36.52 1.49 11.57
C GLN A 218 36.51 0.13 10.87
N LEU A 219 35.88 0.05 9.69
CA LEU A 219 35.81 -1.17 8.87
C LEU A 219 37.21 -1.74 8.56
N ARG A 220 38.20 -0.88 8.31
CA ARG A 220 39.59 -1.29 8.09
C ARG A 220 40.23 -2.00 9.29
N GLU A 221 39.97 -1.56 10.51
CA GLU A 221 40.53 -2.21 11.70
C GLU A 221 39.71 -3.45 12.12
N LEU A 222 38.41 -3.51 11.77
CA LEU A 222 37.61 -4.74 11.88
C LEU A 222 38.17 -5.84 10.98
N ILE A 223 38.35 -5.56 9.69
CA ILE A 223 38.93 -6.50 8.71
C ILE A 223 40.38 -6.87 9.06
N ARG A 224 41.11 -6.01 9.80
CA ARG A 224 42.45 -6.33 10.32
C ARG A 224 42.41 -7.34 11.47
N LYS A 225 41.51 -7.17 12.45
CA LYS A 225 41.33 -8.12 13.55
C LYS A 225 40.77 -9.47 13.06
N VAL A 226 39.76 -9.40 12.18
CA VAL A 226 38.94 -10.53 11.73
C VAL A 226 38.80 -10.49 10.20
N PRO A 227 39.77 -11.04 9.43
CA PRO A 227 39.74 -11.05 7.98
C PRO A 227 38.79 -12.14 7.42
N VAL A 228 37.49 -11.93 7.58
CA VAL A 228 36.44 -12.88 7.15
C VAL A 228 35.50 -12.36 6.06
N VAL A 229 35.54 -11.05 5.81
CA VAL A 229 34.87 -10.39 4.69
C VAL A 229 35.38 -10.97 3.37
N ALA A 230 34.43 -11.34 2.52
CA ALA A 230 34.61 -11.76 1.14
C ALA A 230 34.41 -10.58 0.17
N GLU A 231 33.27 -9.92 0.25
CA GLU A 231 32.96 -8.72 -0.55
C GLU A 231 32.42 -7.58 0.32
N LEU A 232 32.50 -6.38 -0.22
CA LEU A 232 31.95 -5.13 0.27
C LEU A 232 31.15 -4.49 -0.85
N ARG A 233 29.93 -4.05 -0.55
CA ARG A 233 29.13 -3.16 -1.40
C ARG A 233 28.54 -2.02 -0.55
N ALA A 234 27.98 -1.02 -1.19
CA ALA A 234 27.00 -0.15 -0.56
C ALA A 234 25.78 -0.98 -0.14
N ALA A 235 25.24 -0.74 1.04
CA ALA A 235 24.00 -1.38 1.47
C ALA A 235 22.85 -0.89 0.59
N SER A 236 22.44 -1.73 -0.36
CA SER A 236 21.54 -1.31 -1.43
C SER A 236 20.11 -1.01 -0.92
N SER A 237 19.45 -0.05 -1.56
CA SER A 237 18.03 0.26 -1.37
C SER A 237 17.43 0.78 -2.68
N PHE A 238 16.52 0.02 -3.26
CA PHE A 238 15.84 0.35 -4.53
C PHE A 238 15.09 1.70 -4.48
N MET A 239 14.73 2.17 -3.29
CA MET A 239 13.98 3.40 -3.07
C MET A 239 14.88 4.63 -2.87
N ALA A 240 16.03 4.47 -2.19
CA ALA A 240 16.94 5.59 -1.91
C ALA A 240 17.58 6.13 -3.20
N HIS A 241 18.04 5.23 -4.07
CA HIS A 241 18.74 5.56 -5.31
C HIS A 241 17.98 6.56 -6.19
N LEU A 242 16.64 6.43 -6.31
CA LEU A 242 15.80 7.34 -7.11
C LEU A 242 15.82 8.81 -6.66
N LEU A 243 16.11 9.07 -5.38
CA LEU A 243 16.22 10.42 -4.82
C LEU A 243 17.66 10.96 -4.91
N GLU A 244 18.64 10.07 -4.84
CA GLU A 244 20.08 10.34 -4.95
C GLU A 244 20.53 10.56 -6.40
N LEU A 245 19.78 10.05 -7.38
CA LEU A 245 19.94 10.35 -8.80
C LEU A 245 20.12 11.86 -9.03
N SER A 246 21.08 12.25 -9.87
CA SER A 246 21.30 13.65 -10.22
C SER A 246 20.07 14.28 -10.90
N PRO A 247 19.92 15.63 -10.90
CA PRO A 247 18.75 16.29 -11.50
C PRO A 247 18.53 15.97 -12.98
N GLY A 248 19.60 15.59 -13.70
CA GLY A 248 19.55 15.12 -15.09
C GLY A 248 19.06 13.68 -15.23
N GLN A 249 19.48 12.78 -14.33
CA GLN A 249 18.98 11.40 -14.30
C GLN A 249 17.51 11.36 -13.89
N GLN A 250 17.11 12.07 -12.82
CA GLN A 250 15.69 12.16 -12.43
C GLN A 250 14.80 12.72 -13.55
N ALA A 251 15.33 13.66 -14.35
CA ALA A 251 14.64 14.16 -15.55
C ALA A 251 14.53 13.10 -16.65
N ALA A 252 15.54 12.26 -16.84
CA ALA A 252 15.50 11.15 -17.79
C ALA A 252 14.47 10.09 -17.37
N GLU A 253 14.43 9.68 -16.10
CA GLU A 253 13.44 8.71 -15.62
C GLU A 253 12.00 9.27 -15.68
N ALA A 254 11.81 10.55 -15.34
CA ALA A 254 10.52 11.21 -15.51
C ALA A 254 10.06 11.23 -16.99
N ASN A 255 10.99 11.40 -17.94
CA ASN A 255 10.67 11.34 -19.38
C ASN A 255 10.36 9.90 -19.84
N ARG A 256 11.13 8.88 -19.40
CA ARG A 256 10.83 7.47 -19.69
C ARG A 256 9.50 6.99 -19.10
N LEU A 257 9.05 7.59 -18.00
CA LEU A 257 7.72 7.36 -17.46
C LEU A 257 6.65 8.07 -18.33
N LEU A 258 6.86 9.33 -18.73
CA LEU A 258 5.95 10.03 -19.66
C LEU A 258 5.77 9.28 -20.99
N GLU A 259 6.85 8.74 -21.57
CA GLU A 259 6.81 7.95 -22.81
C GLU A 259 6.01 6.64 -22.69
N ARG A 260 5.76 6.17 -21.46
CA ARG A 260 4.95 4.97 -21.17
C ARG A 260 3.54 5.27 -20.68
N ILE A 261 3.21 6.53 -20.37
CA ILE A 261 1.86 6.86 -19.88
C ILE A 261 0.86 6.84 -21.03
N VAL A 262 -0.19 6.04 -20.85
CA VAL A 262 -1.41 6.16 -21.65
C VAL A 262 -2.24 7.28 -21.02
N GLU A 263 -2.37 8.41 -21.73
CA GLU A 263 -3.18 9.55 -21.25
C GLU A 263 -4.68 9.21 -21.17
N PRO A 264 -5.41 9.72 -20.15
CA PRO A 264 -6.86 9.64 -20.10
C PRO A 264 -7.50 10.66 -21.06
N ASP A 265 -8.75 10.42 -21.46
CA ASP A 265 -9.53 11.37 -22.28
C ASP A 265 -9.70 12.75 -21.62
N ALA A 266 -10.06 13.76 -22.41
CA ALA A 266 -10.16 15.15 -21.94
C ALA A 266 -11.28 15.39 -20.92
N ASP A 267 -12.37 14.62 -21.04
CA ASP A 267 -13.56 14.59 -20.18
C ASP A 267 -13.51 13.51 -19.09
N ALA A 268 -12.42 12.74 -19.00
CA ALA A 268 -12.14 11.82 -17.91
C ALA A 268 -12.33 12.48 -16.51
N PRO A 269 -12.73 11.70 -15.49
CA PRO A 269 -13.03 12.23 -14.16
C PRO A 269 -11.81 12.88 -13.52
N ARG A 270 -12.05 13.70 -12.49
CA ARG A 270 -11.01 14.58 -11.95
C ARG A 270 -10.87 14.52 -10.44
N VAL A 271 -9.63 14.44 -9.96
CA VAL A 271 -9.29 14.68 -8.56
C VAL A 271 -9.02 16.17 -8.36
N CYS A 272 -9.90 16.83 -7.60
CA CYS A 272 -9.75 18.22 -7.19
C CYS A 272 -9.01 18.28 -5.85
N VAL A 273 -7.72 18.63 -5.92
CA VAL A 273 -6.82 18.75 -4.76
C VAL A 273 -7.04 20.10 -4.07
N LEU A 274 -7.54 20.06 -2.84
CA LEU A 274 -7.83 21.22 -2.00
C LEU A 274 -6.71 21.40 -0.96
N ASP A 275 -5.66 22.15 -1.30
CA ASP A 275 -4.41 22.17 -0.52
C ASP A 275 -3.72 23.56 -0.50
N SER A 276 -2.39 23.57 -0.39
CA SER A 276 -1.45 24.68 -0.54
C SER A 276 -1.27 25.17 -2.01
N GLY A 277 -1.90 24.49 -2.97
CA GLY A 277 -1.74 24.71 -4.42
C GLY A 277 -0.95 23.57 -5.06
N VAL A 278 -0.76 23.61 -6.38
CA VAL A 278 0.00 22.56 -7.12
C VAL A 278 1.02 23.19 -8.06
N ARG A 279 2.23 22.64 -8.12
CA ARG A 279 3.27 23.02 -9.09
C ARG A 279 2.95 22.45 -10.49
N ARG A 280 1.91 22.99 -11.15
CA ARG A 280 1.43 22.56 -12.47
C ARG A 280 2.55 22.31 -13.51
N ALA A 281 3.61 23.13 -13.50
CA ALA A 281 4.71 23.02 -14.45
C ALA A 281 5.63 21.79 -14.24
N HIS A 282 5.40 20.96 -13.22
CA HIS A 282 6.09 19.69 -13.05
C HIS A 282 5.82 18.77 -14.26
N PRO A 283 6.84 18.13 -14.88
CA PRO A 283 6.66 17.32 -16.09
C PRO A 283 5.58 16.23 -15.98
N LEU A 284 5.57 15.47 -14.88
CA LEU A 284 4.55 14.44 -14.60
C LEU A 284 3.16 14.97 -14.17
N LEU A 285 2.95 16.29 -14.07
CA LEU A 285 1.63 16.87 -13.76
C LEU A 285 1.08 17.73 -14.89
N ALA A 286 1.95 18.34 -15.71
CA ALA A 286 1.59 19.29 -16.75
C ALA A 286 0.61 18.77 -17.84
N PRO A 287 0.65 17.49 -18.29
CA PRO A 287 -0.34 16.95 -19.23
C PRO A 287 -1.74 16.80 -18.62
N PHE A 288 -1.82 16.57 -17.31
CA PHE A 288 -3.03 16.14 -16.60
C PHE A 288 -3.73 17.29 -15.85
N LEU A 289 -3.12 18.48 -15.81
CA LEU A 289 -3.61 19.66 -15.09
C LEU A 289 -3.54 20.91 -15.98
N GLU A 290 -4.67 21.43 -16.43
CA GLU A 290 -4.77 22.66 -17.23
C GLU A 290 -4.70 23.92 -16.35
N ALA A 291 -4.27 25.06 -16.92
CA ALA A 291 -4.04 26.28 -16.13
C ALA A 291 -5.34 26.86 -15.55
N GLU A 292 -6.44 26.71 -16.29
CA GLU A 292 -7.79 27.13 -15.94
C GLU A 292 -8.40 26.29 -14.79
N ARG A 293 -7.76 25.15 -14.46
CA ARG A 293 -8.11 24.29 -13.32
C ARG A 293 -7.25 24.54 -12.07
N CYS A 294 -6.26 25.44 -12.14
CA CYS A 294 -5.43 25.85 -11.00
C CYS A 294 -5.97 27.16 -10.41
N LEU A 295 -6.76 27.06 -9.34
CA LEU A 295 -7.45 28.20 -8.73
C LEU A 295 -6.95 28.50 -7.31
N THR A 296 -7.37 29.63 -6.76
CA THR A 296 -7.15 30.02 -5.36
C THR A 296 -8.43 30.63 -4.81
N ILE A 297 -8.75 30.39 -3.53
CA ILE A 297 -9.88 31.05 -2.86
C ILE A 297 -9.66 32.54 -2.59
N ASN A 298 -8.42 33.02 -2.73
CA ASN A 298 -8.04 34.40 -2.49
C ASN A 298 -7.06 34.89 -3.57
N ALA A 299 -7.44 35.94 -4.30
CA ALA A 299 -6.65 36.51 -5.39
C ALA A 299 -5.31 37.15 -4.95
N ALA A 300 -5.08 37.30 -3.64
CA ALA A 300 -3.79 37.71 -3.07
C ALA A 300 -2.82 36.54 -2.81
N TRP A 301 -3.24 35.29 -3.04
CA TRP A 301 -2.39 34.09 -2.93
C TRP A 301 -2.10 33.52 -4.32
N SER A 302 -1.00 32.78 -4.45
CA SER A 302 -0.73 32.02 -5.68
C SER A 302 -1.62 30.77 -5.76
N ALA A 303 -2.00 30.38 -6.97
CA ALA A 303 -2.53 29.04 -7.27
C ALA A 303 -1.39 28.00 -7.44
N THR A 304 -0.14 28.46 -7.54
CA THR A 304 1.04 27.58 -7.44
C THR A 304 1.30 27.22 -5.99
N ASP A 305 1.69 25.97 -5.76
CA ASP A 305 2.11 25.47 -4.46
C ASP A 305 3.20 26.35 -3.81
N HIS A 306 3.03 26.62 -2.52
CA HIS A 306 3.92 27.44 -1.68
C HIS A 306 4.49 26.67 -0.47
N HIS A 307 4.24 25.36 -0.37
CA HIS A 307 4.71 24.48 0.72
C HIS A 307 5.34 23.18 0.20
N GLY A 308 4.90 22.66 -0.93
CA GLY A 308 5.28 21.37 -1.50
C GLY A 308 4.30 20.23 -1.21
N HIS A 309 3.43 20.40 -0.21
CA HIS A 309 2.46 19.38 0.20
C HIS A 309 1.45 19.10 -0.92
N GLY A 310 0.83 20.13 -1.49
CA GLY A 310 -0.20 19.96 -2.52
C GLY A 310 0.33 19.37 -3.82
N THR A 311 1.58 19.67 -4.20
CA THR A 311 2.26 19.01 -5.33
C THR A 311 2.54 17.53 -5.03
N GLY A 312 2.98 17.20 -3.81
CA GLY A 312 3.14 15.81 -3.39
C GLY A 312 1.82 15.04 -3.38
N MET A 313 0.73 15.66 -2.93
CA MET A 313 -0.61 15.06 -2.95
C MET A 313 -1.16 14.91 -4.37
N ALA A 314 -0.85 15.83 -5.29
CA ALA A 314 -1.22 15.71 -6.70
C ALA A 314 -0.51 14.52 -7.38
N GLY A 315 0.77 14.30 -7.10
CA GLY A 315 1.50 13.13 -7.58
C GLY A 315 0.96 11.81 -7.02
N VAL A 316 0.68 11.74 -5.71
CA VAL A 316 0.10 10.52 -5.08
C VAL A 316 -1.33 10.25 -5.57
N ALA A 317 -2.15 11.28 -5.79
CA ALA A 317 -3.47 11.09 -6.36
C ALA A 317 -3.41 10.49 -7.78
N LEU A 318 -2.46 10.95 -8.60
CA LEU A 318 -2.34 10.53 -10.01
C LEU A 318 -1.65 9.17 -10.19
N TYR A 319 -0.66 8.87 -9.35
CA TYR A 319 0.27 7.74 -9.53
C TYR A 319 0.30 6.72 -8.39
N GLU A 320 -0.35 6.98 -7.26
CA GLU A 320 -0.31 6.18 -6.02
C GLU A 320 1.10 6.11 -5.37
N ASN A 321 2.09 5.50 -6.02
CA ASN A 321 3.51 5.58 -5.67
C ASN A 321 4.35 5.57 -6.95
N LEU A 322 5.20 6.58 -7.16
CA LEU A 322 6.03 6.67 -8.36
C LEU A 322 7.14 5.61 -8.42
N ALA A 323 7.65 5.11 -7.29
CA ALA A 323 8.81 4.21 -7.28
C ALA A 323 8.61 2.92 -8.12
N PRO A 324 7.55 2.11 -7.94
CA PRO A 324 7.32 0.94 -8.78
C PRO A 324 7.05 1.30 -10.25
N LEU A 325 6.45 2.46 -10.53
CA LEU A 325 6.19 2.92 -11.90
C LEU A 325 7.46 3.35 -12.63
N LEU A 326 8.42 3.95 -11.92
CA LEU A 326 9.73 4.35 -12.43
C LEU A 326 10.64 3.13 -12.67
N ALA A 327 10.59 2.12 -11.79
CA ALA A 327 11.33 0.87 -11.95
C ALA A 327 10.74 -0.08 -13.01
N GLY A 328 9.42 -0.05 -13.23
CA GLY A 328 8.74 -0.86 -14.24
C GLY A 328 8.99 -0.38 -15.67
N VAL A 329 8.81 -1.29 -16.64
CA VAL A 329 8.94 -1.01 -18.09
C VAL A 329 7.61 -0.99 -18.84
N ASP A 330 6.52 -1.39 -18.18
CA ASP A 330 5.20 -1.52 -18.78
C ASP A 330 4.49 -0.17 -19.00
N PRO A 331 3.48 -0.11 -19.89
CA PRO A 331 2.63 1.06 -20.06
C PRO A 331 1.86 1.40 -18.78
N VAL A 332 1.80 2.69 -18.44
CA VAL A 332 1.15 3.19 -17.22
C VAL A 332 -0.18 3.84 -17.58
N LEU A 333 -1.28 3.16 -17.30
CA LEU A 333 -2.63 3.69 -17.55
C LEU A 333 -3.01 4.74 -16.49
N VAL A 334 -2.93 6.02 -16.86
CA VAL A 334 -3.45 7.12 -16.05
C VAL A 334 -4.93 7.28 -16.37
N THR A 335 -5.80 7.08 -15.38
CA THR A 335 -7.26 6.97 -15.58
C THR A 335 -8.04 8.27 -15.46
N HIS A 336 -7.42 9.33 -14.94
CA HIS A 336 -8.10 10.54 -14.51
C HIS A 336 -7.21 11.78 -14.62
N ARG A 337 -7.83 12.97 -14.64
CA ARG A 337 -7.13 14.25 -14.71
C ARG A 337 -7.16 14.97 -13.36
N LEU A 338 -6.41 16.05 -13.22
CA LEU A 338 -6.31 16.82 -11.98
C LEU A 338 -7.06 18.15 -12.07
N GLU A 339 -7.43 18.67 -10.90
CA GLU A 339 -7.76 20.07 -10.65
C GLU A 339 -7.11 20.49 -9.33
N SER A 340 -6.87 21.78 -9.12
CA SER A 340 -6.31 22.26 -7.85
C SER A 340 -6.97 23.56 -7.40
N VAL A 341 -7.27 23.66 -6.11
CA VAL A 341 -7.63 24.93 -5.48
C VAL A 341 -6.78 25.16 -4.24
N THR A 342 -6.00 26.24 -4.24
CA THR A 342 -5.33 26.73 -3.04
C THR A 342 -6.37 27.18 -2.01
N VAL A 343 -6.48 26.44 -0.90
CA VAL A 343 -7.38 26.74 0.23
C VAL A 343 -6.62 27.16 1.49
N LEU A 344 -5.31 26.89 1.57
CA LEU A 344 -4.44 27.38 2.63
C LEU A 344 -3.90 28.79 2.31
N PRO A 345 -3.81 29.69 3.31
CA PRO A 345 -3.01 30.89 3.20
C PRO A 345 -1.51 30.53 3.18
N PRO A 346 -0.67 31.28 2.44
CA PRO A 346 0.78 31.16 2.56
C PRO A 346 1.24 31.50 3.98
N ALA A 347 2.33 30.87 4.42
CA ALA A 347 2.88 30.93 5.78
C ALA A 347 3.55 32.28 6.13
N VAL A 348 2.88 33.40 5.85
CA VAL A 348 3.34 34.77 6.08
C VAL A 348 2.72 35.31 7.38
N PRO A 349 3.51 35.80 8.35
CA PRO A 349 3.00 36.39 9.57
C PRO A 349 1.99 37.53 9.32
N GLY A 350 0.89 37.52 10.06
CA GLY A 350 -0.17 38.54 9.96
C GLY A 350 -1.28 38.26 8.93
N VAL A 351 -1.16 37.22 8.09
CA VAL A 351 -2.25 36.81 7.19
C VAL A 351 -3.40 36.21 8.01
N ALA A 352 -4.57 36.85 7.97
CA ALA A 352 -5.77 36.36 8.64
C ALA A 352 -6.28 35.06 7.97
N GLN A 353 -6.40 33.99 8.76
CA GLN A 353 -6.89 32.71 8.25
C GLN A 353 -8.44 32.71 8.18
N PRO A 354 -9.06 32.38 7.03
CA PRO A 354 -10.50 32.14 6.95
C PRO A 354 -10.90 30.88 7.73
N LEU A 355 -12.19 30.76 8.08
CA LEU A 355 -12.71 29.52 8.69
C LEU A 355 -12.57 28.37 7.68
N PRO A 356 -12.04 27.18 8.04
CA PRO A 356 -11.81 26.09 7.08
C PRO A 356 -13.05 25.69 6.27
N GLY A 357 -14.23 25.65 6.90
CA GLY A 357 -15.50 25.39 6.22
C GLY A 357 -15.91 26.49 5.22
N THR A 358 -15.43 27.72 5.36
CA THR A 358 -15.61 28.77 4.34
C THR A 358 -14.63 28.59 3.18
N SER A 359 -13.38 28.21 3.45
CA SER A 359 -12.37 27.89 2.43
C SER A 359 -12.83 26.78 1.49
N VAL A 360 -13.18 25.60 2.02
CA VAL A 360 -13.64 24.45 1.22
C VAL A 360 -14.92 24.79 0.44
N ARG A 361 -15.83 25.58 1.02
CA ARG A 361 -17.08 25.98 0.36
C ARG A 361 -16.87 26.94 -0.80
N GLU A 362 -15.95 27.90 -0.70
CA GLU A 362 -15.62 28.77 -1.83
C GLU A 362 -14.78 28.04 -2.88
N ALA A 363 -13.89 27.12 -2.47
CA ALA A 363 -13.11 26.30 -3.40
C ALA A 363 -14.00 25.47 -4.33
N VAL A 364 -14.98 24.75 -3.76
CA VAL A 364 -16.02 24.05 -4.52
C VAL A 364 -16.79 25.02 -5.43
N ARG A 365 -17.17 26.21 -4.92
CA ARG A 365 -17.90 27.22 -5.72
C ARG A 365 -17.06 27.80 -6.87
N LEU A 366 -15.74 27.84 -6.74
CA LEU A 366 -14.82 28.31 -7.78
C LEU A 366 -14.60 27.24 -8.84
N ILE A 367 -14.24 26.02 -8.45
CA ILE A 367 -13.93 24.96 -9.43
C ILE A 367 -15.17 24.51 -10.21
N GLU A 368 -16.36 24.48 -9.60
CA GLU A 368 -17.63 24.18 -10.28
C GLU A 368 -18.11 25.27 -11.26
N ARG A 369 -17.39 26.39 -11.39
CA ARG A 369 -17.59 27.40 -12.46
C ARG A 369 -16.69 27.17 -13.69
N THR A 370 -15.68 26.32 -13.58
CA THR A 370 -14.90 25.88 -14.75
C THR A 370 -15.73 24.93 -15.61
N ALA A 371 -15.16 24.39 -16.70
CA ALA A 371 -15.86 23.41 -17.53
C ALA A 371 -16.41 22.23 -16.70
N ARG A 372 -17.57 21.70 -17.12
CA ARG A 372 -18.16 20.51 -16.50
C ARG A 372 -17.15 19.36 -16.55
N ALA A 373 -17.04 18.68 -15.43
CA ALA A 373 -16.26 17.48 -15.22
C ALA A 373 -16.83 16.82 -13.96
N ASP A 374 -16.79 15.51 -13.89
CA ASP A 374 -17.22 14.75 -12.73
C ASP A 374 -16.01 14.51 -11.80
N ARG A 375 -16.25 14.66 -10.48
CA ARG A 375 -15.21 15.13 -9.55
C ARG A 375 -15.16 14.36 -8.24
N ILE A 376 -13.96 13.94 -7.88
CA ILE A 376 -13.56 13.52 -6.55
C ILE A 376 -12.87 14.71 -5.87
N TYR A 377 -13.26 15.07 -4.65
CA TYR A 377 -12.61 16.14 -3.89
C TYR A 377 -11.64 15.53 -2.87
N SER A 378 -10.37 15.92 -2.92
CA SER A 378 -9.33 15.43 -2.02
C SER A 378 -8.86 16.56 -1.11
N LEU A 379 -8.99 16.37 0.20
CA LEU A 379 -8.63 17.33 1.23
C LEU A 379 -7.72 16.63 2.24
N SER A 380 -6.45 16.45 1.90
CA SER A 380 -5.42 15.78 2.72
C SER A 380 -4.96 16.60 3.93
N MET A 381 -5.88 17.25 4.66
CA MET A 381 -5.57 18.13 5.79
C MET A 381 -6.58 18.01 6.93
N SER A 382 -6.11 18.20 8.16
CA SER A 382 -6.93 18.22 9.38
C SER A 382 -6.83 19.56 10.12
N VAL A 383 -7.75 19.82 11.06
CA VAL A 383 -7.85 21.07 11.83
C VAL A 383 -7.69 20.78 13.34
N PRO A 384 -6.47 20.90 13.91
CA PRO A 384 -6.18 20.49 15.29
C PRO A 384 -6.96 21.25 16.37
N ARG A 385 -7.53 22.43 16.05
CA ARG A 385 -8.30 23.27 16.99
C ARG A 385 -9.81 23.03 16.97
N GLU A 386 -10.30 22.11 16.13
CA GLU A 386 -11.70 21.65 16.20
C GLU A 386 -11.85 20.38 17.06
N ARG A 387 -13.08 20.00 17.38
CA ARG A 387 -13.37 18.84 18.24
C ARG A 387 -12.90 17.52 17.59
N SER A 388 -12.28 16.67 18.40
CA SER A 388 -11.93 15.27 18.10
C SER A 388 -12.81 14.25 18.82
N ASP A 389 -13.85 14.66 19.57
CA ASP A 389 -14.68 13.77 20.42
C ASP A 389 -15.73 12.94 19.64
N GLY A 390 -15.51 12.68 18.35
CA GLY A 390 -16.44 12.00 17.44
C GLY A 390 -17.71 12.79 17.09
N ARG A 391 -17.88 14.01 17.60
CA ARG A 391 -19.05 14.86 17.32
C ARG A 391 -18.80 15.80 16.13
N PRO A 392 -19.76 15.96 15.21
CA PRO A 392 -19.61 16.81 14.03
C PRO A 392 -19.12 18.23 14.33
N SER A 393 -18.07 18.63 13.61
CA SER A 393 -17.40 19.94 13.70
C SER A 393 -18.00 20.94 12.71
N SER A 394 -17.48 22.17 12.64
CA SER A 394 -17.94 23.15 11.64
C SER A 394 -17.46 22.81 10.23
N LEU A 395 -16.24 22.25 10.11
CA LEU A 395 -15.71 21.74 8.85
C LEU A 395 -16.42 20.45 8.43
N SER A 396 -16.54 19.44 9.31
CA SER A 396 -17.16 18.16 8.95
C SER A 396 -18.64 18.33 8.57
N THR A 397 -19.38 19.19 9.30
CA THR A 397 -20.75 19.59 8.91
C THR A 397 -20.79 20.29 7.55
N THR A 398 -19.79 21.10 7.22
CA THR A 398 -19.73 21.77 5.91
C THR A 398 -19.44 20.77 4.79
N ILE A 399 -18.54 19.82 5.01
CA ILE A 399 -18.27 18.73 4.05
C ILE A 399 -19.52 17.86 3.88
N ASP A 400 -20.23 17.51 4.95
CA ASP A 400 -21.50 16.78 4.85
C ASP A 400 -22.56 17.55 4.04
N GLN A 401 -22.66 18.87 4.20
CA GLN A 401 -23.55 19.72 3.38
C GLN A 401 -23.15 19.75 1.90
N LEU A 402 -21.84 19.79 1.61
CA LEU A 402 -21.32 19.83 0.23
C LEU A 402 -21.45 18.47 -0.46
N ALA A 403 -21.24 17.38 0.28
CA ALA A 403 -21.42 16.01 -0.21
C ALA A 403 -22.89 15.69 -0.51
N PHE A 404 -23.81 16.03 0.40
CA PHE A 404 -25.25 15.88 0.17
C PHE A 404 -25.77 16.83 -0.93
N GLY A 405 -25.31 18.08 -0.93
CA GLY A 405 -25.53 19.06 -1.99
C GLY A 405 -27.00 19.33 -2.34
N ARG A 406 -27.32 19.21 -3.63
CA ARG A 406 -28.67 19.27 -4.20
C ARG A 406 -28.88 18.01 -5.06
N PRO A 407 -30.12 17.59 -5.38
CA PRO A 407 -30.35 16.48 -6.30
C PRO A 407 -29.59 16.68 -7.62
N GLY A 408 -28.82 15.67 -8.06
CA GLY A 408 -27.95 15.74 -9.24
C GLY A 408 -26.67 16.55 -9.03
N LYS A 409 -26.34 16.92 -7.79
CA LYS A 409 -25.14 17.67 -7.37
C LYS A 409 -24.64 17.20 -5.99
N GLN A 410 -24.63 15.89 -5.79
CA GLN A 410 -23.86 15.21 -4.76
C GLN A 410 -22.35 15.29 -5.07
N ARG A 411 -21.49 15.11 -4.07
CA ARG A 411 -20.01 15.15 -4.21
C ARG A 411 -19.37 14.09 -3.32
N LEU A 412 -18.34 13.39 -3.80
CA LEU A 412 -17.51 12.55 -2.95
C LEU A 412 -16.30 13.35 -2.44
N PHE A 413 -16.05 13.28 -1.14
CA PHE A 413 -14.91 13.89 -0.47
C PHE A 413 -14.07 12.81 0.21
N PHE A 414 -12.75 12.94 0.11
CA PHE A 414 -11.76 12.19 0.86
C PHE A 414 -11.07 13.12 1.85
N VAL A 415 -10.93 12.67 3.10
CA VAL A 415 -10.35 13.42 4.23
C VAL A 415 -9.46 12.51 5.09
N PRO A 416 -8.40 13.02 5.73
CA PRO A 416 -7.53 12.21 6.57
C PRO A 416 -8.15 11.91 7.94
N ALA A 417 -7.73 10.81 8.55
CA ALA A 417 -7.82 10.56 9.99
C ALA A 417 -7.03 11.61 10.81
N GLY A 418 -5.92 12.10 10.23
CA GLY A 418 -4.96 13.00 10.86
C GLY A 418 -3.82 12.24 11.53
N ASN A 419 -2.64 12.87 11.58
CA ASN A 419 -1.42 12.29 12.13
C ASN A 419 -1.22 12.76 13.58
N ILE A 420 -0.46 12.03 14.40
CA ILE A 420 -0.08 12.46 15.76
C ILE A 420 1.19 13.32 15.65
N ASP A 421 1.19 14.49 16.29
CA ASP A 421 2.25 15.50 16.13
C ASP A 421 2.55 16.28 17.42
N GLU A 422 1.86 15.93 18.51
CA GLU A 422 1.95 16.61 19.81
C GLU A 422 2.97 15.97 20.78
N GLN A 423 3.41 14.74 20.51
CA GLN A 423 4.26 13.93 21.41
C GLN A 423 5.31 13.15 20.59
N PRO A 424 6.47 12.82 21.18
CA PRO A 424 7.35 11.78 20.65
C PRO A 424 6.56 10.46 20.55
N TYR A 425 6.82 9.70 19.49
CA TYR A 425 6.31 8.35 19.35
C TYR A 425 7.25 7.39 20.06
N GLU A 426 6.73 6.58 20.97
CA GLU A 426 7.49 5.51 21.62
C GLU A 426 7.34 4.20 20.82
N VAL A 427 8.47 3.59 20.45
CA VAL A 427 8.55 2.41 19.57
C VAL A 427 7.67 1.25 20.06
N ASP A 428 7.86 0.85 21.31
CA ASP A 428 7.30 -0.38 21.90
C ASP A 428 5.77 -0.37 22.08
N ASP A 429 5.11 0.80 22.01
CA ASP A 429 3.66 0.94 22.28
C ASP A 429 2.94 1.89 21.30
N HIS A 430 3.43 1.97 20.06
CA HIS A 430 2.88 2.88 19.04
C HIS A 430 1.36 2.71 18.85
N ILE A 431 0.85 1.48 18.95
CA ILE A 431 -0.59 1.19 18.81
C ILE A 431 -1.42 1.75 19.97
N ALA A 432 -0.99 1.67 21.23
CA ALA A 432 -1.76 2.30 22.30
C ALA A 432 -1.77 3.81 22.13
N LEU A 433 -0.66 4.40 21.66
CA LEU A 433 -0.59 5.80 21.28
C LEU A 433 -1.56 6.14 20.12
N ASN A 434 -1.73 5.26 19.12
CA ASN A 434 -2.75 5.40 18.07
C ASN A 434 -4.19 5.28 18.64
N ASP A 435 -4.43 4.36 19.57
CA ASP A 435 -5.74 4.07 20.17
C ASP A 435 -6.23 5.20 21.08
N VAL A 436 -5.34 5.81 21.88
CA VAL A 436 -5.67 6.97 22.72
C VAL A 436 -5.70 8.30 21.95
N SER A 437 -5.25 8.32 20.69
CA SER A 437 -5.19 9.51 19.85
C SER A 437 -6.40 9.64 18.92
N PRO A 438 -7.46 10.38 19.31
CA PRO A 438 -8.69 10.46 18.53
C PRO A 438 -8.51 11.18 17.20
N LEU A 439 -9.20 10.68 16.16
CA LEU A 439 -9.30 11.30 14.83
C LEU A 439 -9.56 12.81 14.90
N ARG A 440 -8.85 13.58 14.05
CA ARG A 440 -8.97 15.04 13.96
C ARG A 440 -10.07 15.47 12.99
N SER A 441 -10.62 16.68 13.19
CA SER A 441 -11.56 17.27 12.22
C SER A 441 -10.89 17.38 10.85
N PRO A 442 -11.53 16.95 9.74
CA PRO A 442 -12.96 16.66 9.60
C PRO A 442 -13.35 15.15 9.52
N ALA A 443 -12.53 14.24 10.04
CA ALA A 443 -12.73 12.78 10.01
C ALA A 443 -14.10 12.27 10.49
N GLN A 444 -14.84 13.07 11.28
CA GLN A 444 -16.20 12.75 11.71
C GLN A 444 -17.32 13.18 10.74
N ALA A 445 -17.00 13.46 9.48
CA ALA A 445 -17.99 13.69 8.42
C ALA A 445 -18.71 12.39 8.05
N LEU A 446 -20.05 12.38 8.10
CA LEU A 446 -20.84 11.17 7.84
C LEU A 446 -20.90 10.80 6.36
N ASN A 447 -20.73 11.75 5.44
CA ASN A 447 -20.84 11.54 3.99
C ASN A 447 -19.48 11.28 3.32
N ALA A 448 -18.42 11.93 3.78
CA ALA A 448 -17.06 11.77 3.25
C ALA A 448 -16.44 10.42 3.63
N VAL A 449 -15.47 9.98 2.83
CA VAL A 449 -14.55 8.89 3.18
C VAL A 449 -13.40 9.48 4.00
N THR A 450 -13.18 8.90 5.15
CA THR A 450 -12.10 9.19 6.09
C THR A 450 -11.06 8.11 5.99
N VAL A 451 -9.82 8.50 5.72
CA VAL A 451 -8.73 7.60 5.38
C VAL A 451 -7.70 7.63 6.50
N GLY A 452 -7.56 6.50 7.19
CA GLY A 452 -6.39 6.23 8.03
C GLY A 452 -5.21 5.76 7.17
N ALA A 453 -4.04 5.63 7.77
CA ALA A 453 -2.87 5.08 7.10
C ALA A 453 -2.53 3.70 7.65
N CYS A 454 -2.25 2.76 6.75
CA CYS A 454 -1.56 1.49 7.01
C CYS A 454 -0.20 1.50 6.32
N THR A 455 0.69 0.56 6.65
CA THR A 455 1.97 0.39 5.97
C THR A 455 2.11 -1.00 5.35
N HIS A 456 2.65 -1.07 4.14
CA HIS A 456 3.24 -2.29 3.56
C HIS A 456 4.70 -2.06 3.17
N LEU A 457 5.24 -0.89 3.53
CA LEU A 457 6.66 -0.58 3.42
C LEU A 457 7.32 -1.04 4.72
N VAL A 458 8.21 -2.03 4.60
CA VAL A 458 8.95 -2.68 5.67
C VAL A 458 10.39 -2.91 5.21
N GLU A 459 11.25 -3.31 6.14
CA GLU A 459 12.62 -3.77 5.89
C GLU A 459 12.68 -5.27 6.17
N ASP A 460 13.42 -6.03 5.35
CA ASP A 460 13.67 -7.46 5.59
C ASP A 460 14.78 -7.72 6.63
N ASP A 461 15.30 -6.65 7.24
CA ASP A 461 16.38 -6.67 8.23
C ASP A 461 15.87 -7.06 9.65
N GLU A 462 16.74 -7.68 10.45
CA GLU A 462 16.44 -8.08 11.83
C GLU A 462 17.28 -7.24 12.83
N PRO A 463 16.76 -6.79 13.98
CA PRO A 463 15.34 -6.57 14.16
C PRO A 463 14.88 -5.58 13.08
N ALA A 464 13.59 -5.58 12.78
CA ALA A 464 12.97 -4.50 12.03
C ALA A 464 13.48 -3.14 12.54
N GLY A 465 14.16 -2.36 11.68
CA GLY A 465 14.40 -0.95 11.94
C GLY A 465 13.08 -0.17 11.90
N HIS A 466 12.15 -0.65 11.07
CA HIS A 466 10.78 -0.20 10.91
C HIS A 466 9.88 -0.45 12.14
N ILE A 467 8.89 0.43 12.34
CA ILE A 467 8.09 0.49 13.59
C ILE A 467 6.83 -0.39 13.56
N ALA A 468 6.15 -0.51 12.41
CA ALA A 468 4.90 -1.26 12.28
C ALA A 468 5.00 -2.40 11.27
N ASP A 469 4.50 -3.58 11.64
CA ASP A 469 4.50 -4.81 10.84
C ASP A 469 3.82 -4.65 9.47
N GLU A 470 4.17 -5.52 8.51
CA GLU A 470 3.58 -5.47 7.16
C GLU A 470 2.05 -5.63 7.20
N GLY A 471 1.37 -4.63 6.64
CA GLY A 471 -0.08 -4.55 6.59
C GLY A 471 -0.74 -3.96 7.84
N ASP A 472 -0.01 -3.55 8.87
CA ASP A 472 -0.60 -2.95 10.07
C ASP A 472 -0.78 -1.41 9.96
N LEU A 473 -1.21 -0.77 11.04
CA LEU A 473 -1.43 0.67 11.11
C LEU A 473 -0.11 1.41 10.90
N CYS A 474 -0.12 2.45 10.05
CA CYS A 474 1.00 3.37 9.94
C CYS A 474 1.24 4.00 11.32
N PRO A 475 2.48 4.04 11.84
CA PRO A 475 2.76 4.48 13.20
C PRO A 475 2.14 5.82 13.57
N THR A 476 1.92 6.73 12.60
CA THR A 476 1.38 8.07 12.86
C THR A 476 -0.13 8.22 12.76
N SER A 477 -0.88 7.20 12.33
CA SER A 477 -2.33 7.30 12.11
C SER A 477 -3.13 7.42 13.41
N ARG A 478 -4.15 8.27 13.41
CA ARG A 478 -5.16 8.35 14.50
C ARG A 478 -6.27 7.32 14.34
N THR A 479 -6.97 7.03 15.45
CA THR A 479 -8.08 6.07 15.50
C THR A 479 -9.36 6.67 16.10
N GLY A 480 -10.50 6.02 15.86
CA GLY A 480 -11.79 6.37 16.47
C GLY A 480 -11.99 5.83 17.89
N LEU A 481 -11.06 5.05 18.45
CA LEU A 481 -11.26 4.32 19.70
C LEU A 481 -11.48 5.25 20.91
N ALA A 482 -10.75 6.36 20.97
CA ALA A 482 -10.91 7.41 21.97
C ALA A 482 -12.17 8.30 21.80
N TRP A 483 -13.09 7.99 20.87
CA TRP A 483 -14.32 8.76 20.68
C TRP A 483 -15.38 8.51 21.76
N VAL A 484 -16.16 9.56 22.09
CA VAL A 484 -17.19 9.50 23.13
C VAL A 484 -18.36 8.64 22.66
N ARG A 485 -18.52 7.44 23.25
CA ARG A 485 -19.62 6.52 22.97
C ARG A 485 -20.98 7.13 23.41
N PRO A 486 -22.10 6.86 22.70
CA PRO A 486 -22.20 6.06 21.48
C PRO A 486 -21.70 6.81 20.23
N THR A 487 -20.85 6.14 19.45
CA THR A 487 -20.28 6.63 18.18
C THR A 487 -21.35 6.72 17.09
N LEU A 488 -21.36 7.81 16.32
CA LEU A 488 -22.36 8.03 15.26
C LEU A 488 -22.13 7.22 13.98
N CYS A 489 -20.88 6.88 13.70
CA CYS A 489 -20.41 6.15 12.53
C CYS A 489 -19.14 5.36 12.89
N ASN A 490 -18.75 4.40 12.05
CA ASN A 490 -17.43 3.80 12.12
C ASN A 490 -16.47 4.70 11.36
N LYS A 491 -15.34 5.07 11.97
CA LYS A 491 -14.30 5.90 11.37
C LYS A 491 -12.92 5.44 11.90
N PRO A 492 -11.84 5.45 11.08
CA PRO A 492 -11.84 5.76 9.65
C PRO A 492 -12.72 4.78 8.86
N ASP A 493 -13.13 5.10 7.62
CA ASP A 493 -13.92 4.16 6.82
C ASP A 493 -13.00 3.11 6.18
N ILE A 494 -11.78 3.51 5.83
CA ILE A 494 -10.72 2.70 5.24
C ILE A 494 -9.35 3.12 5.77
N VAL A 495 -8.35 2.28 5.54
CA VAL A 495 -6.94 2.67 5.52
C VAL A 495 -6.39 2.57 4.10
N MET A 496 -5.40 3.39 3.76
CA MET A 496 -4.60 3.27 2.54
C MET A 496 -3.12 3.30 2.90
N GLU A 497 -2.26 3.01 1.93
CA GLU A 497 -0.81 3.11 2.11
C GLU A 497 -0.40 4.52 2.56
N GLY A 498 0.35 4.60 3.65
CA GLY A 498 0.97 5.82 4.16
C GLY A 498 2.45 5.67 4.49
N GLY A 499 3.04 4.49 4.28
CA GLY A 499 4.40 4.20 4.67
C GLY A 499 4.61 4.07 6.19
N ASN A 500 5.86 3.88 6.56
CA ASN A 500 6.31 3.49 7.90
C ASN A 500 7.27 4.53 8.49
N ARG A 501 7.79 4.24 9.67
CA ARG A 501 8.89 4.98 10.31
C ARG A 501 9.98 4.00 10.71
N VAL A 502 11.19 4.49 10.98
CA VAL A 502 12.23 3.75 11.70
C VAL A 502 12.34 4.23 13.14
N ALA A 503 12.93 3.42 14.01
CA ALA A 503 13.38 3.88 15.33
C ALA A 503 14.50 4.93 15.20
N ASP A 504 14.54 5.90 16.12
CA ASP A 504 15.69 6.79 16.30
C ASP A 504 16.82 6.05 17.05
N PHE A 505 18.02 6.63 17.08
CA PHE A 505 19.22 6.03 17.69
C PHE A 505 19.07 5.76 19.20
N ASP A 506 18.16 6.44 19.89
CA ASP A 506 17.86 6.18 21.30
C ASP A 506 16.95 4.95 21.54
N GLY A 507 16.37 4.38 20.47
CA GLY A 507 15.40 3.29 20.53
C GLY A 507 14.04 3.69 21.12
N ILE A 508 13.82 4.98 21.37
CA ILE A 508 12.61 5.53 21.98
C ILE A 508 11.82 6.31 20.93
N ALA A 509 12.45 7.25 20.23
CA ALA A 509 11.78 8.09 19.23
C ALA A 509 11.67 7.40 17.85
N THR A 510 11.03 8.08 16.89
CA THR A 510 10.86 7.57 15.51
C THR A 510 11.22 8.61 14.46
N LEU A 511 11.90 8.18 13.39
CA LEU A 511 12.30 9.02 12.26
C LEU A 511 11.59 8.63 10.96
N ASN A 512 11.50 9.58 10.02
CA ASN A 512 11.02 9.31 8.67
C ASN A 512 12.18 8.76 7.82
N ALA A 513 12.01 7.58 7.23
CA ALA A 513 12.98 7.00 6.31
C ALA A 513 12.47 7.05 4.84
N PRO A 514 13.27 7.48 3.85
CA PRO A 514 12.79 7.64 2.47
C PRO A 514 12.32 6.35 1.81
N HIS A 515 12.95 5.21 2.11
CA HIS A 515 12.56 3.90 1.57
C HIS A 515 11.28 3.34 2.19
N LEU A 516 10.95 3.76 3.41
CA LEU A 516 9.68 3.48 4.07
C LEU A 516 8.60 4.52 3.73
N SER A 517 8.81 5.38 2.74
CA SER A 517 7.90 6.45 2.33
C SER A 517 7.42 6.30 0.89
N ILE A 518 6.31 6.98 0.56
CA ILE A 518 5.72 6.99 -0.79
C ILE A 518 6.44 8.03 -1.64
N VAL A 519 6.96 7.63 -2.81
CA VAL A 519 7.65 8.53 -3.74
C VAL A 519 6.63 9.26 -4.62
N THR A 520 6.77 10.58 -4.73
CA THR A 520 5.83 11.48 -5.43
C THR A 520 6.54 12.66 -6.10
N THR A 521 5.80 13.47 -6.85
CA THR A 521 6.30 14.65 -7.57
C THR A 521 6.66 15.80 -6.62
N ALA A 522 7.86 16.37 -6.77
CA ALA A 522 8.36 17.45 -5.93
C ALA A 522 7.97 18.86 -6.43
N CYS A 523 7.93 19.85 -5.53
CA CYS A 523 7.58 21.23 -5.89
C CYS A 523 8.76 22.02 -6.48
N ASP A 524 9.97 21.93 -5.91
CA ASP A 524 11.17 22.42 -6.60
C ASP A 524 11.69 21.35 -7.58
N PHE A 525 10.88 21.11 -8.61
CA PHE A 525 11.16 20.09 -9.61
C PHE A 525 12.48 20.34 -10.36
N ALA A 526 13.00 21.56 -10.35
CA ALA A 526 14.26 21.89 -11.03
C ALA A 526 15.47 21.23 -10.35
N ALA A 527 15.49 21.21 -9.01
CA ALA A 527 16.50 20.53 -8.21
C ALA A 527 16.26 19.02 -8.15
N HIS A 528 15.07 18.58 -7.74
CA HIS A 528 14.71 17.16 -7.62
C HIS A 528 13.33 16.96 -8.24
N ARG A 529 13.15 16.01 -9.16
CA ARG A 529 11.82 15.69 -9.71
C ARG A 529 10.97 14.92 -8.69
N PHE A 530 11.63 14.13 -7.84
CA PHE A 530 10.97 13.23 -6.89
C PHE A 530 11.20 13.68 -5.44
N THR A 531 10.24 13.38 -4.58
CA THR A 531 10.29 13.58 -3.12
C THR A 531 9.50 12.47 -2.43
N CYS A 532 9.80 12.21 -1.16
CA CYS A 532 8.96 11.32 -0.35
C CYS A 532 7.81 12.07 0.34
N THR A 533 6.74 11.33 0.62
CA THR A 533 5.59 11.72 1.44
C THR A 533 4.99 10.48 2.12
N GLY A 534 3.97 10.64 2.96
CA GLY A 534 3.37 9.52 3.67
C GLY A 534 2.19 9.93 4.54
N GLU A 535 1.98 9.15 5.60
CA GLU A 535 0.97 9.34 6.64
C GLU A 535 -0.46 9.40 6.08
N THR A 536 -1.43 9.90 6.88
CA THR A 536 -2.83 9.96 6.46
C THR A 536 -3.08 10.94 5.30
N SER A 537 -2.15 11.85 5.03
CA SER A 537 -2.19 12.75 3.86
C SER A 537 -2.03 11.99 2.55
N ALA A 538 -0.95 11.21 2.40
CA ALA A 538 -0.70 10.40 1.20
C ALA A 538 -1.78 9.33 1.02
N ALA A 539 -2.17 8.66 2.12
CA ALA A 539 -3.26 7.71 2.14
C ALA A 539 -4.58 8.32 1.60
N THR A 540 -4.90 9.56 2.00
CA THR A 540 -6.08 10.31 1.49
C THR A 540 -5.97 10.63 0.00
N ALA A 541 -4.78 11.01 -0.48
CA ALA A 541 -4.54 11.28 -1.89
C ALA A 541 -4.69 10.00 -2.74
N ALA A 542 -4.08 8.89 -2.32
CA ALA A 542 -4.18 7.59 -2.99
C ALA A 542 -5.64 7.09 -3.06
N ALA A 543 -6.40 7.19 -1.95
CA ALA A 543 -7.83 6.88 -1.93
C ALA A 543 -8.64 7.71 -2.94
N SER A 544 -8.29 9.00 -3.08
CA SER A 544 -8.96 9.89 -4.04
C SER A 544 -8.63 9.57 -5.51
N GLY A 545 -7.42 9.10 -5.77
CA GLY A 545 -6.97 8.59 -7.08
C GLY A 545 -7.66 7.29 -7.48
N LEU A 546 -7.73 6.32 -6.56
CA LEU A 546 -8.48 5.07 -6.76
C LEU A 546 -9.96 5.36 -7.02
N ALA A 547 -10.58 6.26 -6.25
CA ALA A 547 -11.97 6.67 -6.48
C ALA A 547 -12.20 7.34 -7.83
N ALA A 548 -11.22 8.07 -8.37
CA ALA A 548 -11.30 8.62 -9.72
C ALA A 548 -11.10 7.54 -10.79
N ALA A 549 -10.26 6.52 -10.55
CA ALA A 549 -10.14 5.35 -11.42
C ALA A 549 -11.44 4.53 -11.48
N ILE A 550 -12.13 4.35 -10.35
CA ILE A 550 -13.46 3.72 -10.30
C ILE A 550 -14.46 4.50 -11.14
N LEU A 551 -14.46 5.83 -11.05
CA LEU A 551 -15.34 6.70 -11.83
C LEU A 551 -14.97 6.74 -13.33
N ALA A 552 -13.72 6.40 -13.69
CA ALA A 552 -13.28 6.29 -15.09
C ALA A 552 -13.72 4.94 -15.70
N ALA A 553 -13.60 3.86 -14.94
CA ALA A 553 -14.14 2.55 -15.32
C ALA A 553 -15.67 2.54 -15.41
N TYR A 554 -16.34 3.35 -14.58
CA TYR A 554 -17.81 3.41 -14.50
C TYR A 554 -18.32 4.87 -14.48
N PRO A 555 -18.39 5.57 -15.64
CA PRO A 555 -18.80 6.98 -15.69
C PRO A 555 -20.19 7.29 -15.12
N ASP A 556 -21.13 6.33 -15.20
CA ASP A 556 -22.48 6.45 -14.61
C ASP A 556 -22.51 6.17 -13.08
N ALA A 557 -21.38 5.90 -12.44
CA ALA A 557 -21.31 5.66 -11.00
C ALA A 557 -21.56 6.93 -10.19
N THR A 558 -22.64 6.93 -9.40
CA THR A 558 -22.90 8.02 -8.44
C THR A 558 -21.81 8.11 -7.37
N PRO A 559 -21.62 9.27 -6.73
CA PRO A 559 -20.74 9.43 -5.56
C PRO A 559 -20.98 8.40 -4.44
N GLN A 560 -22.22 7.94 -4.29
CA GLN A 560 -22.58 6.87 -3.36
C GLN A 560 -22.06 5.50 -3.79
N THR A 561 -22.06 5.21 -5.10
CA THR A 561 -21.52 3.97 -5.70
C THR A 561 -20.00 3.92 -5.64
N VAL A 562 -19.30 5.00 -6.03
CA VAL A 562 -17.84 5.09 -5.90
C VAL A 562 -17.43 4.86 -4.45
N ARG A 563 -18.13 5.50 -3.49
CA ARG A 563 -17.91 5.25 -2.05
C ARG A 563 -18.24 3.81 -1.64
N ALA A 564 -19.27 3.19 -2.21
CA ALA A 564 -19.62 1.79 -1.89
C ALA A 564 -18.52 0.83 -2.37
N LEU A 565 -18.00 1.00 -3.59
CA LEU A 565 -16.95 0.16 -4.17
C LEU A 565 -15.62 0.23 -3.39
N MET A 566 -15.20 1.44 -2.99
CA MET A 566 -14.03 1.63 -2.10
C MET A 566 -14.13 0.84 -0.79
N ILE A 567 -15.36 0.63 -0.28
CA ILE A 567 -15.61 -0.05 1.00
C ILE A 567 -15.86 -1.54 0.80
N HIS A 568 -16.49 -1.91 -0.31
CA HIS A 568 -16.79 -3.29 -0.68
C HIS A 568 -15.53 -4.08 -1.07
N SER A 569 -14.54 -3.40 -1.66
CA SER A 569 -13.20 -3.94 -1.97
C SER A 569 -12.26 -3.97 -0.77
N ALA A 570 -12.60 -3.32 0.35
CA ALA A 570 -11.71 -3.24 1.52
C ALA A 570 -11.54 -4.59 2.22
N ARG A 571 -10.29 -4.91 2.61
CA ARG A 571 -9.93 -6.14 3.33
C ARG A 571 -9.04 -5.77 4.51
N TRP A 572 -9.27 -6.42 5.65
CA TRP A 572 -8.29 -6.42 6.74
C TRP A 572 -7.12 -7.33 6.37
N THR A 573 -5.89 -6.87 6.63
CA THR A 573 -4.65 -7.62 6.41
C THR A 573 -4.47 -8.72 7.48
N PRO A 574 -3.52 -9.65 7.32
CA PRO A 574 -3.17 -10.60 8.38
C PRO A 574 -2.82 -9.92 9.71
N ALA A 575 -2.04 -8.83 9.68
CA ALA A 575 -1.68 -8.05 10.87
C ALA A 575 -2.92 -7.43 11.56
N MET A 576 -3.81 -6.78 10.79
CA MET A 576 -5.09 -6.27 11.32
C MET A 576 -5.93 -7.38 11.98
N LEU A 577 -6.02 -8.56 11.34
CA LEU A 577 -6.80 -9.69 11.86
C LEU A 577 -6.15 -10.35 13.08
N ALA A 578 -4.82 -10.35 13.20
CA ALA A 578 -4.10 -10.89 14.36
C ALA A 578 -4.43 -10.15 15.68
N ARG A 579 -4.98 -8.92 15.58
CA ARG A 579 -5.45 -8.12 16.72
C ARG A 579 -6.80 -8.57 17.28
N LEU A 580 -7.48 -9.52 16.64
CA LEU A 580 -8.68 -10.17 17.16
C LEU A 580 -8.32 -11.37 18.06
N PRO A 581 -9.02 -11.61 19.18
CA PRO A 581 -8.83 -12.84 19.94
C PRO A 581 -9.30 -14.06 19.13
N ARG A 582 -8.79 -15.26 19.45
CA ARG A 582 -9.05 -16.53 18.72
C ARG A 582 -10.53 -16.94 18.56
N ARG A 583 -11.44 -16.25 19.24
CA ARG A 583 -12.90 -16.30 19.06
C ARG A 583 -13.44 -14.87 19.24
N PRO A 584 -13.48 -14.04 18.18
CA PRO A 584 -13.87 -12.64 18.29
C PRO A 584 -15.37 -12.50 18.57
N SER A 585 -15.72 -11.56 19.43
CA SER A 585 -17.09 -11.09 19.62
C SER A 585 -17.39 -9.92 18.68
N ARG A 586 -18.68 -9.55 18.57
CA ARG A 586 -19.10 -8.30 17.93
C ARG A 586 -18.56 -7.04 18.66
N GLY A 587 -17.99 -7.18 19.87
CA GLY A 587 -17.25 -6.12 20.55
C GLY A 587 -15.87 -5.89 19.93
N ASP A 588 -15.10 -6.97 19.74
CA ASP A 588 -13.73 -6.90 19.19
C ASP A 588 -13.73 -6.35 17.75
N TYR A 589 -14.69 -6.79 16.92
CA TYR A 589 -14.92 -6.20 15.59
C TYR A 589 -15.32 -4.72 15.65
N ALA A 590 -16.05 -4.28 16.68
CA ALA A 590 -16.39 -2.86 16.84
C ALA A 590 -15.16 -1.99 17.09
N GLU A 591 -14.11 -2.55 17.69
CA GLU A 591 -12.86 -1.87 17.99
C GLU A 591 -11.89 -1.94 16.79
N LEU A 592 -11.84 -3.08 16.09
CA LEU A 592 -11.15 -3.20 14.80
C LEU A 592 -11.66 -2.17 13.77
N LEU A 593 -12.98 -1.95 13.70
CA LEU A 593 -13.61 -0.94 12.85
C LEU A 593 -13.30 0.52 13.25
N GLN A 594 -12.91 0.79 14.49
CA GLN A 594 -12.49 2.13 14.92
C GLN A 594 -10.98 2.33 14.75
N ARG A 595 -10.19 1.24 14.63
CA ARG A 595 -8.74 1.30 14.33
C ARG A 595 -8.47 1.39 12.82
N PHE A 596 -9.08 0.52 12.01
CA PHE A 596 -8.77 0.36 10.58
C PHE A 596 -9.94 0.66 9.62
N GLY A 597 -11.13 0.96 10.15
CA GLY A 597 -12.34 0.92 9.33
C GLY A 597 -12.57 -0.49 8.77
N PHE A 598 -13.01 -0.57 7.51
CA PHE A 598 -13.21 -1.83 6.80
C PHE A 598 -11.91 -2.40 6.17
N GLY A 599 -10.74 -1.83 6.49
CA GLY A 599 -9.42 -2.26 6.03
C GLY A 599 -8.92 -1.50 4.80
N LYS A 600 -7.97 -2.10 4.05
CA LYS A 600 -7.36 -1.53 2.84
C LYS A 600 -8.16 -1.93 1.59
N PRO A 601 -8.63 -0.98 0.76
CA PRO A 601 -9.21 -1.25 -0.56
C PRO A 601 -8.29 -2.05 -1.47
N ASP A 602 -8.76 -3.18 -1.97
CA ASP A 602 -8.12 -3.90 -3.08
C ASP A 602 -8.46 -3.19 -4.40
N ARG A 603 -7.44 -2.64 -5.06
CA ARG A 603 -7.58 -1.88 -6.31
C ARG A 603 -8.23 -2.70 -7.43
N ASN A 604 -7.90 -3.98 -7.55
CA ASN A 604 -8.44 -4.82 -8.60
C ASN A 604 -9.89 -5.20 -8.31
N ARG A 605 -10.25 -5.51 -7.05
CA ARG A 605 -11.65 -5.74 -6.63
C ARG A 605 -12.53 -4.49 -6.67
N ALA A 606 -11.94 -3.29 -6.66
CA ALA A 606 -12.64 -2.01 -6.73
C ALA A 606 -12.95 -1.54 -8.17
N LEU A 607 -12.13 -1.99 -9.13
CA LEU A 607 -12.24 -1.63 -10.55
C LEU A 607 -12.82 -2.76 -11.40
N LEU A 608 -12.48 -4.00 -11.06
CA LEU A 608 -12.67 -5.18 -11.89
C LEU A 608 -13.24 -6.33 -11.07
N SER A 609 -13.59 -7.37 -11.81
CA SER A 609 -14.33 -8.50 -11.30
C SER A 609 -13.66 -9.81 -11.66
N LEU A 610 -12.57 -10.09 -10.90
CA LEU A 610 -11.66 -11.27 -10.75
C LEU A 610 -12.23 -12.73 -10.88
N ASP A 611 -11.61 -13.72 -10.23
CA ASP A 611 -11.88 -15.16 -10.34
C ASP A 611 -12.68 -15.82 -9.19
N ASN A 612 -12.58 -15.40 -7.88
CA ASN A 612 -13.57 -15.79 -6.80
C ASN A 612 -14.26 -14.67 -5.87
N ALA A 613 -15.18 -13.77 -6.33
CA ALA A 613 -15.70 -12.49 -5.70
C ALA A 613 -16.57 -11.38 -6.48
N LEU A 614 -17.25 -11.50 -7.66
CA LEU A 614 -17.83 -10.30 -8.39
C LEU A 614 -18.86 -9.50 -7.62
N THR A 615 -18.72 -8.21 -7.88
CA THR A 615 -19.44 -7.07 -7.36
C THR A 615 -20.55 -6.62 -8.32
N MET A 616 -21.83 -6.73 -7.94
CA MET A 616 -22.91 -6.05 -8.66
C MET A 616 -23.42 -4.81 -7.96
N ILE A 617 -23.87 -3.86 -8.78
CA ILE A 617 -24.13 -2.48 -8.40
C ILE A 617 -25.58 -2.11 -8.68
N VAL A 618 -26.25 -1.55 -7.69
CA VAL A 618 -27.64 -1.12 -7.74
C VAL A 618 -27.74 0.36 -7.37
N GLN A 619 -28.16 1.20 -8.32
CA GLN A 619 -28.38 2.63 -8.09
C GLN A 619 -29.89 2.92 -8.07
N ASP A 620 -30.43 3.32 -6.91
CA ASP A 620 -31.87 3.61 -6.75
C ASP A 620 -32.11 4.79 -5.79
N GLU A 621 -33.37 5.24 -5.70
CA GLU A 621 -33.82 6.33 -4.85
C GLU A 621 -35.06 5.92 -4.04
N ILE A 622 -34.98 6.09 -2.72
CA ILE A 622 -36.01 5.66 -1.77
C ILE A 622 -36.78 6.85 -1.19
N GLN A 623 -38.11 6.79 -1.25
CA GLN A 623 -39.02 7.75 -0.65
C GLN A 623 -39.02 7.59 0.87
N THR A 624 -38.14 8.32 1.56
CA THR A 624 -37.83 8.12 3.00
C THR A 624 -38.99 8.33 3.97
N TYR A 625 -39.89 9.27 3.68
CA TYR A 625 -41.06 9.58 4.51
C TYR A 625 -42.32 9.78 3.68
N ARG A 626 -43.48 9.68 4.33
CA ARG A 626 -44.77 10.10 3.77
C ARG A 626 -45.62 10.78 4.84
N ARG A 627 -46.57 11.62 4.42
CA ARG A 627 -47.50 12.27 5.35
C ARG A 627 -48.37 11.21 6.02
N GLY A 628 -48.36 11.17 7.35
CA GLY A 628 -49.20 10.28 8.14
C GLY A 628 -50.58 10.88 8.43
N ALA A 629 -51.35 10.25 9.32
CA ALA A 629 -52.64 10.75 9.75
C ALA A 629 -52.53 12.15 10.39
N GLY A 630 -53.46 13.06 10.05
CA GLY A 630 -53.53 14.43 10.56
C GLY A 630 -52.28 15.27 10.23
N SER A 631 -51.40 15.42 11.24
CA SER A 631 -50.15 16.20 11.15
C SER A 631 -48.90 15.40 11.56
N SER A 632 -48.98 14.07 11.54
CA SER A 632 -47.86 13.16 11.79
C SER A 632 -47.00 12.93 10.53
N MET A 633 -45.76 12.48 10.74
CA MET A 633 -44.87 12.00 9.68
C MET A 633 -44.65 10.49 9.86
N ALA A 634 -44.92 9.72 8.81
CA ALA A 634 -44.67 8.29 8.75
C ALA A 634 -43.42 7.99 7.90
N LEU A 635 -42.81 6.82 8.11
CA LEU A 635 -41.83 6.27 7.17
C LEU A 635 -42.52 5.99 5.81
N GLY A 636 -41.76 6.15 4.74
CA GLY A 636 -42.27 6.14 3.37
C GLY A 636 -42.37 4.73 2.77
N GLU A 637 -41.60 4.47 1.71
CA GLU A 637 -41.52 3.16 1.05
C GLU A 637 -40.33 2.33 1.54
N MET A 638 -40.31 1.06 1.18
CA MET A 638 -39.16 0.16 1.24
C MET A 638 -38.91 -0.36 -0.18
N LYS A 639 -37.64 -0.52 -0.57
CA LYS A 639 -37.25 -1.19 -1.82
C LYS A 639 -36.93 -2.66 -1.52
N TRP A 640 -37.27 -3.54 -2.45
CA TRP A 640 -36.87 -4.95 -2.41
C TRP A 640 -36.17 -5.31 -3.71
N HIS A 641 -35.16 -6.16 -3.60
CA HIS A 641 -34.29 -6.59 -4.67
C HIS A 641 -34.14 -8.11 -4.54
N ASP A 642 -34.84 -8.92 -5.36
CA ASP A 642 -34.52 -10.35 -5.41
C ASP A 642 -33.08 -10.48 -5.89
N LEU A 643 -32.32 -11.40 -5.33
CA LEU A 643 -31.03 -11.82 -5.82
C LEU A 643 -31.22 -13.21 -6.45
N PRO A 644 -31.82 -13.33 -7.66
CA PRO A 644 -31.81 -14.59 -8.39
C PRO A 644 -30.36 -14.86 -8.77
N TRP A 645 -29.77 -15.68 -7.91
CA TRP A 645 -28.44 -16.22 -8.03
C TRP A 645 -28.29 -17.09 -9.28
N PRO A 646 -27.05 -17.30 -9.75
CA PRO A 646 -26.73 -18.38 -10.67
C PRO A 646 -27.03 -19.69 -9.97
N ARG A 647 -28.08 -20.37 -10.41
CA ARG A 647 -28.65 -21.50 -9.66
C ARG A 647 -27.91 -22.79 -9.98
N GLU A 648 -27.50 -22.97 -11.24
CA GLU A 648 -26.85 -24.20 -11.67
C GLU A 648 -25.48 -24.35 -10.98
N ALA A 649 -24.66 -23.30 -11.01
CA ALA A 649 -23.34 -23.32 -10.39
C ALA A 649 -23.34 -23.31 -8.84
N LEU A 650 -24.33 -22.70 -8.18
CA LEU A 650 -24.48 -22.81 -6.71
C LEU A 650 -25.08 -24.16 -6.26
N GLU A 651 -25.87 -24.83 -7.12
CA GLU A 651 -26.34 -26.20 -6.86
C GLU A 651 -25.18 -27.21 -7.01
N GLU A 652 -24.24 -26.99 -7.92
CA GLU A 652 -23.00 -27.79 -8.05
C GLU A 652 -22.11 -27.71 -6.79
N LEU A 653 -21.94 -26.52 -6.20
CA LEU A 653 -21.17 -26.32 -4.96
C LEU A 653 -21.82 -26.93 -3.70
N GLY A 654 -23.13 -27.13 -3.68
CA GLY A 654 -23.86 -27.83 -2.62
C GLY A 654 -23.51 -27.39 -1.17
N PRO A 655 -22.73 -28.19 -0.40
CA PRO A 655 -22.38 -27.89 0.99
C PRO A 655 -21.18 -26.93 1.18
N GLU A 656 -20.43 -26.57 0.13
CA GLU A 656 -19.18 -25.80 0.25
C GLU A 656 -19.39 -24.35 0.76
N GLU A 657 -18.41 -23.81 1.48
CA GLU A 657 -18.48 -22.48 2.11
C GLU A 657 -18.29 -21.35 1.08
N VAL A 658 -19.26 -20.44 1.01
CA VAL A 658 -19.22 -19.21 0.20
C VAL A 658 -19.44 -17.97 1.07
N ARG A 659 -19.05 -16.79 0.56
CA ARG A 659 -19.14 -15.52 1.29
C ARG A 659 -19.96 -14.49 0.54
N LEU A 660 -21.00 -13.98 1.18
CA LEU A 660 -21.83 -12.89 0.67
C LEU A 660 -21.40 -11.56 1.32
N ARG A 661 -20.85 -10.64 0.53
CA ARG A 661 -20.57 -9.26 0.99
C ARG A 661 -21.73 -8.34 0.64
N VAL A 662 -22.05 -7.41 1.53
CA VAL A 662 -23.10 -6.39 1.31
C VAL A 662 -22.59 -5.02 1.71
N THR A 663 -22.79 -4.00 0.86
CA THR A 663 -22.47 -2.59 1.15
C THR A 663 -23.63 -1.66 0.74
N LEU A 664 -24.19 -0.91 1.69
CA LEU A 664 -25.23 0.11 1.42
C LEU A 664 -24.68 1.52 1.70
N SER A 665 -24.74 2.40 0.70
CA SER A 665 -24.15 3.74 0.75
C SER A 665 -25.18 4.81 0.36
N TYR A 666 -25.41 5.80 1.23
CA TYR A 666 -26.29 6.94 0.98
C TYR A 666 -25.73 8.22 1.61
N PHE A 667 -26.10 9.40 1.12
CA PHE A 667 -25.68 10.67 1.72
C PHE A 667 -26.82 11.32 2.52
N VAL A 668 -26.50 11.89 3.67
CA VAL A 668 -27.46 12.51 4.60
C VAL A 668 -27.31 14.03 4.67
N GLU A 669 -28.40 14.77 4.80
CA GLU A 669 -28.34 16.22 5.04
C GLU A 669 -28.12 16.48 6.54
N PRO A 670 -27.00 17.12 6.93
CA PRO A 670 -26.61 17.24 8.33
C PRO A 670 -27.39 18.33 9.08
N ASN A 671 -27.52 18.16 10.40
CA ASN A 671 -28.17 19.11 11.28
C ASN A 671 -27.34 19.38 12.56
N PRO A 672 -26.41 20.36 12.53
CA PRO A 672 -25.54 20.65 13.67
C PRO A 672 -26.31 21.19 14.89
N SER A 673 -27.56 21.65 14.76
CA SER A 673 -28.36 22.09 15.91
C SER A 673 -28.90 20.93 16.77
N ARG A 674 -28.58 19.67 16.43
CA ARG A 674 -28.97 18.46 17.18
C ARG A 674 -27.81 17.73 17.84
N SER A 675 -26.58 17.84 17.32
CA SER A 675 -25.39 17.16 17.88
C SER A 675 -25.03 17.61 19.30
N THR A 676 -25.43 18.82 19.69
CA THR A 676 -25.14 19.43 21.00
C THR A 676 -26.15 19.10 22.12
N ARG A 677 -27.20 18.29 21.87
CA ARG A 677 -28.36 18.16 22.78
C ARG A 677 -28.83 16.71 23.05
N GLN A 678 -27.92 15.78 23.32
CA GLN A 678 -28.22 14.34 23.53
C GLN A 678 -29.04 13.67 22.40
N GLN A 679 -29.16 14.33 21.24
CA GLN A 679 -29.96 13.93 20.07
C GLN A 679 -29.04 13.77 18.86
N ALA A 680 -27.82 13.25 19.09
CA ALA A 680 -26.80 13.12 18.07
C ALA A 680 -27.24 12.13 16.96
N ASN A 681 -28.04 11.12 17.30
CA ASN A 681 -28.74 10.25 16.34
C ASN A 681 -29.75 10.98 15.42
N ARG A 682 -30.04 12.27 15.67
CA ARG A 682 -30.83 13.17 14.78
C ARG A 682 -29.98 14.23 14.08
N TYR A 683 -28.67 14.04 14.01
CA TYR A 683 -27.82 14.74 13.04
C TYR A 683 -28.16 14.40 11.57
N PRO A 684 -28.39 13.12 11.15
CA PRO A 684 -28.79 12.79 9.78
C PRO A 684 -30.27 13.08 9.48
N SER A 685 -30.56 13.43 8.22
CA SER A 685 -31.92 13.70 7.70
C SER A 685 -32.85 12.50 7.78
N ALA A 686 -32.36 11.37 7.30
CA ALA A 686 -32.93 10.04 7.39
C ALA A 686 -31.78 9.06 7.60
N LYS A 687 -32.09 7.89 8.15
CA LYS A 687 -31.21 6.72 8.09
C LYS A 687 -31.82 5.74 7.10
N LEU A 688 -31.03 4.87 6.49
CA LEU A 688 -31.52 3.66 5.82
C LEU A 688 -31.09 2.43 6.66
N ARG A 689 -31.63 1.27 6.35
CA ARG A 689 -31.17 -0.07 6.79
C ARG A 689 -31.35 -1.03 5.61
N PHE A 690 -30.49 -2.04 5.50
CA PHE A 690 -30.75 -3.22 4.66
C PHE A 690 -31.04 -4.44 5.54
N PHE A 691 -31.81 -5.39 5.03
CA PHE A 691 -32.02 -6.72 5.62
C PHE A 691 -32.03 -7.78 4.52
N LEU A 692 -31.44 -8.94 4.78
CA LEU A 692 -31.44 -10.09 3.87
C LEU A 692 -32.67 -10.97 4.14
N LYS A 693 -33.14 -11.68 3.12
CA LYS A 693 -34.12 -12.77 3.24
C LYS A 693 -33.58 -13.85 4.20
N ALA A 694 -34.41 -14.32 5.14
CA ALA A 694 -34.08 -15.46 5.99
C ALA A 694 -34.38 -16.78 5.24
N ILE A 695 -33.87 -17.91 5.73
CA ILE A 695 -34.08 -19.22 5.06
C ILE A 695 -35.55 -19.67 5.24
N GLU A 696 -36.16 -19.23 6.32
CA GLU A 696 -37.54 -19.46 6.75
C GLU A 696 -38.56 -18.54 6.03
N ASP A 697 -38.09 -17.49 5.37
CA ASP A 697 -38.94 -16.56 4.61
C ASP A 697 -39.31 -17.15 3.24
N GLU A 698 -40.28 -18.08 3.23
CA GLU A 698 -40.79 -18.75 2.01
C GLU A 698 -41.07 -17.82 0.82
N THR A 699 -41.44 -16.55 1.07
CA THR A 699 -41.62 -15.52 0.04
C THR A 699 -41.06 -14.16 0.49
N PRO A 700 -40.77 -13.23 -0.45
CA PRO A 700 -40.43 -11.85 -0.13
C PRO A 700 -41.42 -11.19 0.84
N GLU A 701 -42.73 -11.44 0.68
CA GLU A 701 -43.78 -10.90 1.55
C GLU A 701 -43.62 -11.34 3.01
N ARG A 702 -43.07 -12.53 3.28
CA ARG A 702 -42.77 -12.97 4.65
C ARG A 702 -41.58 -12.23 5.24
N ALA A 703 -40.48 -12.11 4.49
CA ALA A 703 -39.32 -11.32 4.92
C ALA A 703 -39.71 -9.87 5.24
N ILE A 704 -40.53 -9.29 4.36
CA ILE A 704 -41.09 -7.95 4.51
C ILE A 704 -42.04 -7.88 5.71
N ALA A 705 -42.89 -8.89 5.96
CA ALA A 705 -43.79 -8.93 7.10
C ALA A 705 -43.04 -9.05 8.44
N ARG A 706 -42.01 -9.91 8.53
CA ARG A 706 -41.13 -10.09 9.69
C ARG A 706 -40.52 -8.75 10.12
N VAL A 707 -39.87 -8.06 9.19
CA VAL A 707 -39.24 -6.75 9.47
C VAL A 707 -40.27 -5.64 9.76
N ASN A 708 -41.48 -5.70 9.16
CA ASN A 708 -42.57 -4.76 9.47
C ASN A 708 -43.27 -5.01 10.83
N GLN A 709 -43.04 -6.16 11.47
CA GLN A 709 -43.46 -6.38 12.87
C GLN A 709 -42.43 -5.77 13.82
N LEU A 710 -41.15 -6.10 13.63
CA LEU A 710 -40.01 -5.55 14.39
C LEU A 710 -39.94 -4.01 14.33
N ALA A 711 -40.36 -3.40 13.22
CA ALA A 711 -40.40 -1.94 13.03
C ALA A 711 -41.53 -1.21 13.79
N ARG A 712 -42.30 -1.89 14.67
CA ARG A 712 -43.42 -1.29 15.42
C ARG A 712 -43.10 -1.00 16.89
N ASP A 713 -42.09 -1.64 17.46
CA ASP A 713 -41.69 -1.39 18.84
C ASP A 713 -41.01 -0.02 18.97
N GLU A 714 -41.30 0.71 20.04
CA GLU A 714 -40.77 2.07 20.24
C GLU A 714 -39.23 2.08 20.46
N ASP A 715 -38.66 0.91 20.76
CA ASP A 715 -37.25 0.63 21.06
C ASP A 715 -36.47 0.05 19.85
N TYR A 716 -36.84 0.44 18.62
CA TYR A 716 -36.31 -0.03 17.31
C TYR A 716 -34.79 0.22 17.05
N GLU A 717 -33.99 0.45 18.09
CA GLU A 717 -32.52 0.44 18.06
C GLU A 717 -31.91 -0.71 18.90
N ARG A 718 -32.72 -1.66 19.41
CA ARG A 718 -32.28 -2.99 19.87
C ARG A 718 -31.94 -3.93 18.70
N ASP A 719 -31.13 -4.94 18.98
CA ASP A 719 -30.80 -6.03 18.03
C ASP A 719 -32.06 -6.83 17.63
N ASP A 720 -32.11 -7.29 16.38
CA ASP A 720 -33.19 -8.11 15.83
C ASP A 720 -33.07 -9.56 16.37
N PRO A 721 -34.07 -10.09 17.11
CA PRO A 721 -34.03 -11.44 17.67
C PRO A 721 -34.06 -12.59 16.65
N GLY A 722 -34.27 -12.31 15.37
CA GLY A 722 -34.29 -13.28 14.27
C GLY A 722 -33.26 -12.98 13.17
N GLU A 723 -32.13 -12.37 13.51
CA GLU A 723 -31.07 -11.99 12.56
C GLU A 723 -29.93 -13.01 12.51
N ASP A 724 -29.54 -13.41 11.29
CA ASP A 724 -28.57 -14.46 10.99
C ASP A 724 -27.21 -14.19 11.66
N ASP A 725 -26.74 -15.13 12.47
CA ASP A 725 -25.53 -14.96 13.30
C ASP A 725 -24.23 -15.08 12.50
N ARG A 726 -24.29 -15.61 11.28
CA ARG A 726 -23.17 -15.72 10.33
C ARG A 726 -22.71 -14.40 9.71
N PHE A 727 -23.38 -13.28 10.01
CA PHE A 727 -22.86 -11.94 9.70
C PHE A 727 -21.72 -11.55 10.65
N THR A 728 -20.56 -11.29 10.06
CA THR A 728 -19.25 -11.15 10.72
C THR A 728 -19.22 -10.05 11.79
N ILE A 729 -19.59 -8.81 11.44
CA ILE A 729 -19.56 -7.70 12.41
C ILE A 729 -20.91 -7.44 13.08
N GLY A 730 -22.00 -7.84 12.43
CA GLY A 730 -23.36 -7.77 12.93
C GLY A 730 -23.99 -6.36 12.86
N PRO A 731 -25.32 -6.30 13.05
CA PRO A 731 -26.14 -5.14 12.71
C PRO A 731 -25.75 -3.86 13.46
N THR A 732 -25.42 -4.00 14.74
CA THR A 732 -25.09 -2.89 15.65
C THR A 732 -23.72 -2.27 15.35
N ASN A 733 -22.88 -2.91 14.53
CA ASN A 733 -21.66 -2.35 13.97
C ASN A 733 -21.86 -1.94 12.50
N ALA A 734 -22.42 -2.83 11.67
CA ALA A 734 -22.63 -2.60 10.25
C ALA A 734 -23.54 -1.40 9.94
N ARG A 735 -24.59 -1.16 10.73
CA ARG A 735 -25.64 -0.17 10.42
C ARG A 735 -25.43 1.23 11.02
N ARG A 736 -24.18 1.64 11.29
CA ARG A 736 -23.85 2.99 11.81
C ARG A 736 -23.63 4.00 10.67
N GLY A 737 -23.83 5.29 10.95
CA GLY A 737 -23.56 6.36 9.98
C GLY A 737 -24.47 6.37 8.75
N SER A 738 -23.88 6.62 7.57
CA SER A 738 -24.55 6.69 6.26
C SER A 738 -24.05 5.64 5.26
N LEU A 739 -23.20 4.74 5.74
CA LEU A 739 -22.43 3.76 4.99
C LEU A 739 -22.42 2.48 5.82
N HIS A 740 -23.00 1.41 5.29
CA HIS A 740 -23.10 0.13 5.98
C HIS A 740 -22.36 -0.93 5.16
N HIS A 741 -21.64 -1.83 5.82
CA HIS A 741 -21.01 -3.00 5.21
C HIS A 741 -21.02 -4.18 6.18
N ASP A 742 -21.20 -5.41 5.70
CA ASP A 742 -21.00 -6.65 6.46
C ASP A 742 -20.73 -7.82 5.51
N VAL A 743 -20.27 -8.95 6.06
CA VAL A 743 -19.96 -10.19 5.34
C VAL A 743 -20.66 -11.37 6.03
N TRP A 744 -21.49 -12.08 5.28
CA TRP A 744 -22.11 -13.35 5.67
C TRP A 744 -21.29 -14.51 5.09
N THR A 745 -21.15 -15.60 5.84
CA THR A 745 -20.38 -16.79 5.44
C THR A 745 -21.17 -18.05 5.73
N GLY A 746 -21.32 -18.96 4.76
CA GLY A 746 -22.07 -20.21 4.94
C GLY A 746 -22.17 -21.05 3.66
N PRO A 747 -22.90 -22.17 3.68
CA PRO A 747 -23.01 -23.07 2.53
C PRO A 747 -23.64 -22.42 1.29
N ALA A 748 -23.19 -22.80 0.09
CA ALA A 748 -23.78 -22.38 -1.18
C ALA A 748 -25.29 -22.68 -1.26
N SER A 749 -25.69 -23.88 -0.80
CA SER A 749 -27.09 -24.31 -0.66
C SER A 749 -27.95 -23.42 0.24
N ASP A 750 -27.38 -22.79 1.28
CA ASP A 750 -28.07 -21.83 2.13
C ASP A 750 -28.16 -20.44 1.49
N LEU A 751 -27.15 -20.06 0.69
CA LEU A 751 -27.14 -18.80 -0.06
C LEU A 751 -28.23 -18.80 -1.14
N LEU A 752 -28.43 -19.92 -1.84
CA LEU A 752 -29.50 -20.11 -2.84
C LEU A 752 -30.90 -19.71 -2.37
N LEU A 753 -31.20 -19.91 -1.07
CA LEU A 753 -32.48 -19.60 -0.45
C LEU A 753 -32.58 -18.12 -0.01
N LYS A 754 -31.45 -17.43 0.11
CA LYS A 754 -31.34 -16.01 0.50
C LYS A 754 -31.44 -15.06 -0.69
N ASP A 755 -32.24 -15.43 -1.69
CA ASP A 755 -32.44 -14.76 -2.97
C ASP A 755 -33.19 -13.42 -2.91
N GLY A 756 -32.96 -12.60 -1.89
CA GLY A 756 -33.43 -11.22 -1.87
C GLY A 756 -33.00 -10.36 -0.68
N ILE A 757 -32.95 -9.05 -0.90
CA ILE A 757 -32.50 -8.03 0.05
C ILE A 757 -33.43 -6.79 0.01
N GLY A 758 -33.89 -6.37 1.19
CA GLY A 758 -34.75 -5.20 1.37
C GLY A 758 -33.97 -3.99 1.90
N VAL A 759 -34.28 -2.79 1.39
CA VAL A 759 -33.73 -1.50 1.85
C VAL A 759 -34.88 -0.62 2.34
N MET A 760 -34.80 -0.14 3.60
CA MET A 760 -35.88 0.61 4.26
C MET A 760 -35.37 1.88 4.97
N PRO A 761 -36.21 2.93 5.10
CA PRO A 761 -35.86 4.14 5.83
C PRO A 761 -36.08 3.98 7.35
N ALA A 762 -35.24 4.64 8.13
CA ALA A 762 -35.34 4.80 9.58
C ALA A 762 -35.22 6.28 9.98
N LYS A 763 -35.71 6.61 11.17
CA LYS A 763 -36.04 7.99 11.58
C LYS A 763 -34.80 8.87 11.81
N GLY A 764 -34.75 10.00 11.11
CA GLY A 764 -33.80 11.11 11.27
C GLY A 764 -34.52 12.45 11.53
N TRP A 765 -33.88 13.60 11.27
CA TRP A 765 -34.50 14.91 11.57
C TRP A 765 -35.54 15.41 10.55
N TRP A 766 -35.57 14.90 9.31
CA TRP A 766 -36.64 15.26 8.36
C TRP A 766 -38.03 14.84 8.89
N GLY A 767 -38.11 13.74 9.65
CA GLY A 767 -39.33 13.31 10.34
C GLY A 767 -39.80 14.25 11.46
N ASP A 768 -38.97 15.17 11.95
CA ASP A 768 -39.29 16.06 13.07
C ASP A 768 -39.90 17.42 12.64
N ARG A 769 -39.79 17.81 11.36
CA ARG A 769 -40.08 19.19 10.91
C ARG A 769 -41.10 19.26 9.77
N LYS A 770 -42.27 19.84 10.07
CA LYS A 770 -43.42 20.01 9.16
C LYS A 770 -43.29 21.18 8.15
N ARG A 771 -42.17 21.93 8.14
CA ARG A 771 -41.93 23.07 7.22
C ARG A 771 -40.95 22.68 6.12
N GLY A 772 -41.22 23.15 4.89
CA GLY A 772 -40.29 23.05 3.76
C GLY A 772 -40.34 21.75 2.95
N ASN A 773 -41.47 21.02 3.00
CA ASN A 773 -41.80 19.86 2.15
C ASN A 773 -40.70 18.76 2.07
N ARG A 774 -39.88 18.61 3.12
CA ARG A 774 -38.74 17.67 3.11
C ARG A 774 -39.14 16.21 2.94
N TRP A 775 -40.36 15.86 3.31
CA TRP A 775 -40.95 14.54 3.08
C TRP A 775 -41.26 14.23 1.60
N LEU A 776 -41.14 15.19 0.68
CA LEU A 776 -41.21 14.93 -0.77
C LEU A 776 -39.82 14.62 -1.36
N ARG A 777 -38.77 14.53 -0.54
CA ARG A 777 -37.43 14.14 -0.99
C ARG A 777 -37.25 12.63 -0.88
N LYS A 778 -37.06 12.00 -2.04
CA LYS A 778 -36.38 10.72 -2.14
C LYS A 778 -34.90 10.87 -1.79
N LEU A 779 -34.26 9.76 -1.42
CA LEU A 779 -32.85 9.70 -1.05
C LEU A 779 -32.14 8.70 -1.98
N PRO A 780 -31.22 9.13 -2.87
CA PRO A 780 -30.49 8.21 -3.73
C PRO A 780 -29.43 7.43 -2.95
N TYR A 781 -29.38 6.13 -3.15
CA TYR A 781 -28.45 5.20 -2.53
C TYR A 781 -27.80 4.28 -3.57
N SER A 782 -26.66 3.73 -3.21
CA SER A 782 -26.04 2.60 -3.89
C SER A 782 -26.07 1.38 -2.98
N LEU A 783 -26.49 0.24 -3.50
CA LEU A 783 -26.33 -1.07 -2.89
C LEU A 783 -25.36 -1.86 -3.76
N VAL A 784 -24.29 -2.37 -3.14
CA VAL A 784 -23.24 -3.13 -3.79
C VAL A 784 -23.09 -4.48 -3.07
N VAL A 785 -23.01 -5.57 -3.81
CA VAL A 785 -23.09 -6.95 -3.28
C VAL A 785 -22.11 -7.87 -4.03
N SER A 786 -21.49 -8.85 -3.36
CA SER A 786 -20.69 -9.90 -4.02
C SER A 786 -20.83 -11.30 -3.42
N ILE A 787 -20.65 -12.36 -4.22
CA ILE A 787 -20.37 -13.72 -3.74
C ILE A 787 -18.88 -13.99 -3.96
N GLU A 788 -18.18 -14.48 -2.94
CA GLU A 788 -16.80 -14.99 -3.00
C GLU A 788 -16.78 -16.51 -2.71
N THR A 789 -15.89 -17.23 -3.38
CA THR A 789 -15.93 -18.69 -3.62
C THR A 789 -14.51 -19.30 -3.58
N SER A 790 -14.34 -20.58 -3.93
CA SER A 790 -13.02 -21.25 -3.98
C SER A 790 -12.81 -22.26 -5.11
N ASP A 791 -13.77 -22.46 -6.03
CA ASP A 791 -13.64 -23.41 -7.16
C ASP A 791 -13.67 -22.69 -8.51
N VAL A 792 -12.51 -22.65 -9.15
CA VAL A 792 -12.17 -21.81 -10.31
C VAL A 792 -12.87 -22.23 -11.61
N ASP A 793 -13.27 -23.50 -11.73
CA ASP A 793 -13.99 -23.98 -12.93
C ASP A 793 -15.49 -23.72 -12.80
N VAL A 794 -16.07 -23.97 -11.61
CA VAL A 794 -17.46 -23.60 -11.31
C VAL A 794 -17.64 -22.10 -11.43
N ASP A 795 -16.74 -21.32 -10.80
CA ASP A 795 -16.67 -19.86 -10.84
C ASP A 795 -16.94 -19.29 -12.23
N THR A 796 -16.33 -19.84 -13.29
CA THR A 796 -16.50 -19.35 -14.67
C THR A 796 -17.96 -19.35 -15.15
N GLN A 797 -18.73 -20.34 -14.71
CA GLN A 797 -20.17 -20.47 -14.98
C GLN A 797 -20.97 -19.42 -14.19
N ILE A 798 -20.61 -19.24 -12.91
CA ILE A 798 -21.26 -18.31 -11.98
C ILE A 798 -21.29 -16.88 -12.61
N TYR A 799 -20.25 -16.40 -13.31
CA TYR A 799 -20.29 -15.08 -13.99
C TYR A 799 -21.26 -15.05 -15.17
N GLN A 800 -21.18 -16.07 -16.02
CA GLN A 800 -21.85 -16.10 -17.32
C GLN A 800 -23.37 -16.22 -17.17
N GLU A 801 -23.84 -17.02 -16.21
CA GLU A 801 -25.25 -17.06 -15.80
C GLU A 801 -25.77 -15.65 -15.44
N VAL A 802 -25.05 -14.94 -14.58
CA VAL A 802 -25.48 -13.62 -14.07
C VAL A 802 -25.41 -12.52 -15.12
N ALA A 803 -24.36 -12.51 -15.94
CA ALA A 803 -24.26 -11.60 -17.08
C ALA A 803 -25.46 -11.78 -18.02
N THR A 804 -25.78 -13.03 -18.36
CA THR A 804 -26.93 -13.38 -19.20
C THR A 804 -28.26 -12.92 -18.58
N ILE A 805 -28.45 -13.06 -17.27
CA ILE A 805 -29.64 -12.56 -16.58
C ILE A 805 -29.72 -11.02 -16.67
N VAL A 806 -28.63 -10.31 -16.41
CA VAL A 806 -28.59 -8.83 -16.42
C VAL A 806 -28.81 -8.25 -17.82
N GLU A 807 -28.29 -8.88 -18.88
CA GLU A 807 -28.48 -8.45 -20.26
C GLU A 807 -29.92 -8.62 -20.74
N ASN A 808 -30.53 -9.80 -20.51
CA ASN A 808 -31.95 -10.04 -20.81
C ASN A 808 -32.85 -9.06 -20.05
N ASP A 809 -32.53 -8.78 -18.79
CA ASP A 809 -33.25 -7.84 -17.94
C ASP A 809 -33.19 -6.39 -18.46
N ALA A 810 -32.07 -5.99 -19.08
CA ALA A 810 -31.91 -4.70 -19.72
C ALA A 810 -32.69 -4.61 -21.04
N GLN A 811 -32.65 -5.64 -21.88
CA GLN A 811 -33.42 -5.68 -23.14
C GLN A 811 -34.93 -5.58 -22.88
N ILE A 812 -35.46 -6.38 -21.94
CA ILE A 812 -36.88 -6.33 -21.55
C ILE A 812 -37.25 -4.93 -21.03
N ALA A 813 -36.37 -4.25 -20.31
CA ALA A 813 -36.63 -2.88 -19.84
C ALA A 813 -36.71 -1.86 -20.99
N ILE A 814 -35.92 -2.02 -22.05
CA ILE A 814 -35.96 -1.17 -23.26
C ILE A 814 -37.25 -1.44 -24.05
N GLU A 815 -37.63 -2.71 -24.25
CA GLU A 815 -38.86 -3.08 -24.97
C GLU A 815 -40.15 -2.59 -24.28
N ASN A 816 -40.13 -2.38 -22.96
CA ASN A 816 -41.25 -1.79 -22.20
C ASN A 816 -41.25 -0.25 -22.17
N LEU A 817 -40.29 0.42 -22.83
CA LEU A 817 -40.18 1.89 -22.91
C LEU A 817 -40.56 2.46 -24.30
N ILE A 818 -40.90 1.59 -25.25
CA ILE A 818 -41.21 1.91 -26.66
C ILE A 818 -42.73 1.81 -26.92
#